data_AF-A0A2N2SC25-F1
#
_entry.id   AF-A0A2N2SC25-F1
#
_cell.length_a   1.000
_cell.length_b   1.000
_cell.length_c   1.000
_cell.angle_alpha   90.00
_cell.angle_beta   90.00
_cell.angle_gamma   90.00
#
_symmetry.space_group_name_H-M   'P 1'
#
loop_
_entity.id
_entity.type
_entity.pdbx_description
1 polymer ?
#
loop_
_entity_poly.entity_id
_entity_poly.type
_entity_poly.pdbx_seq_one_letter_code
_entity_poly.pdbx_strand_id
1 'polypeptide(L)'
;MTDLSVAHKLAPYKPKNKVRFVTAAALFDGHDASINIMRRILQSTGSEVIHLGHNRSVGEIVNAALQEDVQGIAITSYQGGHVEFFKYMIDLLRANGGENIKVFGGGGGVIVPSEIRELHDYGVTHVFSPEDGAKFGLQGMINSVVERSDYDLTDAAPKKADAVLKALAGGDRRALARIITALENGGYGDDVRKAIIDAAAKKTVPTLGITGTGGAGNSSLTDELVRRFRLDQDDKIKLAIVSIDPSRKRTGGALLGDRIRMNAIEHENIFMRSLATRDTGSEVSAALPEVIAACKLAGFDLVIVETSGIGQGNAAIVPFVDLSLYVMTPEFGAASQLEKIDMLDFADFVAINKFDRKGSEDALRDVRKQYQRNRELFTTPTEAMPVFGTMAARFNDDGVTALYQAIFPALLEKGLKAKPGKLPLSTTKASSQGRAIVPPERIRYLAEIAESVRGYHKHIEQQARVARERQSLKIAKGLFEQCGKPPAHFDELINWKDGELTPAAKKLLEQWPTTKALYAADEYVVKIRDKEIRTQLTSQSLSGSKIRKVALPAFEDDGESLKFLMKENVPGSFPFTAGVFAFKREGEDPTRMFAGEGDAFRTKRRFKRVSEGMPAHRLSTAFDSVTLYGCDPDPRPDIYGKIGNSGVSIATL
;
A
#
# COMPACT_ATOMS: atom_id res chain seq x y z
N MET A 1 -38.41 13.32 15.69
CA MET A 1 -37.08 13.10 16.29
C MET A 1 -36.85 11.61 16.36
N THR A 2 -36.22 11.04 15.34
CA THR A 2 -35.74 9.66 15.36
C THR A 2 -34.33 9.69 15.94
N ASP A 3 -34.15 8.98 17.06
CA ASP A 3 -32.88 8.83 17.74
C ASP A 3 -31.87 8.11 16.82
N LEU A 4 -30.87 8.86 16.33
CA LEU A 4 -29.79 8.36 15.47
C LEU A 4 -28.77 7.49 16.24
N SER A 5 -28.91 7.34 17.55
CA SER A 5 -27.96 6.60 18.39
C SER A 5 -28.22 5.08 18.46
N VAL A 6 -29.36 4.60 17.94
CA VAL A 6 -29.66 3.17 17.81
C VAL A 6 -29.60 2.77 16.33
N ALA A 7 -28.40 2.77 15.75
CA ALA A 7 -28.20 2.11 14.46
C ALA A 7 -28.47 0.61 14.64
N HIS A 8 -29.65 0.12 14.23
CA HIS A 8 -29.93 -1.30 14.13
C HIS A 8 -28.80 -1.95 13.34
N LYS A 9 -28.00 -2.78 14.01
CA LYS A 9 -26.89 -3.48 13.37
C LYS A 9 -27.49 -4.53 12.42
N LEU A 10 -27.59 -4.17 11.15
CA LEU A 10 -28.12 -5.05 10.11
C LEU A 10 -27.33 -6.36 10.09
N ALA A 11 -28.04 -7.48 10.12
CA ALA A 11 -27.42 -8.79 10.01
C ALA A 11 -26.82 -8.96 8.61
N PRO A 12 -25.61 -9.53 8.48
CA PRO A 12 -25.04 -9.86 7.19
C PRO A 12 -25.91 -10.88 6.45
N TYR A 13 -26.12 -10.67 5.14
CA TYR A 13 -26.70 -11.68 4.26
C TYR A 13 -25.84 -12.95 4.27
N LYS A 14 -26.46 -14.13 4.18
CA LYS A 14 -25.74 -15.41 4.13
C LYS A 14 -25.86 -15.97 2.71
N PRO A 15 -24.76 -15.97 1.92
CA PRO A 15 -24.80 -16.49 0.57
C PRO A 15 -25.06 -18.01 0.56
N LYS A 16 -25.83 -18.46 -0.42
CA LYS A 16 -26.10 -19.88 -0.68
C LYS A 16 -24.96 -20.52 -1.48
N ASN A 17 -24.39 -19.78 -2.41
CA ASN A 17 -23.28 -20.20 -3.26
C ASN A 17 -21.95 -19.65 -2.77
N LYS A 18 -20.85 -20.15 -3.35
CA LYS A 18 -19.52 -19.56 -3.17
C LYS A 18 -19.39 -18.30 -4.02
N VAL A 19 -19.83 -17.18 -3.45
CA VAL A 19 -19.83 -15.87 -4.13
C VAL A 19 -18.43 -15.27 -4.11
N ARG A 20 -17.90 -15.01 -5.30
CA ARG A 20 -16.59 -14.41 -5.55
C ARG A 20 -16.74 -13.00 -6.12
N PHE A 21 -15.86 -12.09 -5.71
CA PHE A 21 -15.82 -10.72 -6.22
C PHE A 21 -14.42 -10.31 -6.64
N VAL A 22 -14.31 -9.61 -7.77
CA VAL A 22 -13.14 -8.76 -8.06
C VAL A 22 -13.42 -7.35 -7.52
N THR A 23 -12.46 -6.77 -6.80
CA THR A 23 -12.56 -5.40 -6.27
C THR A 23 -11.35 -4.57 -6.64
N ALA A 24 -11.57 -3.35 -7.16
CA ALA A 24 -10.50 -2.44 -7.55
C ALA A 24 -10.93 -0.96 -7.51
N ALA A 25 -9.97 -0.04 -7.46
CA ALA A 25 -10.19 1.35 -7.87
C ALA A 25 -9.85 1.51 -9.36
N ALA A 26 -10.56 2.42 -10.03
CA ALA A 26 -10.42 2.67 -11.47
C ALA A 26 -9.01 3.12 -11.89
N LEU A 27 -8.77 3.18 -13.20
CA LEU A 27 -7.49 3.59 -13.78
C LEU A 27 -7.15 5.03 -13.34
N PHE A 28 -5.89 5.24 -12.99
CA PHE A 28 -5.35 6.50 -12.48
C PHE A 28 -6.06 7.04 -11.24
N ASP A 29 -6.72 6.16 -10.49
CA ASP A 29 -7.37 6.50 -9.23
C ASP A 29 -6.62 5.87 -8.05
N GLY A 30 -6.12 6.73 -7.15
CA GLY A 30 -5.47 6.34 -5.90
C GLY A 30 -6.43 6.25 -4.70
N HIS A 31 -7.72 6.57 -4.86
CA HIS A 31 -8.69 6.59 -3.76
C HIS A 31 -9.17 5.18 -3.37
N ASP A 32 -8.33 4.44 -2.65
CA ASP A 32 -8.62 3.05 -2.27
C ASP A 32 -9.33 2.89 -0.90
N ALA A 33 -9.46 3.98 -0.14
CA ALA A 33 -10.02 3.94 1.22
C ALA A 33 -11.43 3.36 1.24
N SER A 34 -12.28 3.77 0.28
CA SER A 34 -13.66 3.31 0.18
C SER A 34 -13.75 1.84 -0.22
N ILE A 35 -13.07 1.41 -1.29
CA ILE A 35 -13.09 0.01 -1.72
C ILE A 35 -12.49 -0.94 -0.67
N ASN A 36 -11.49 -0.48 0.10
CA ASN A 36 -10.92 -1.23 1.22
C ASN A 36 -11.94 -1.48 2.34
N ILE A 37 -12.82 -0.54 2.63
CA ILE A 37 -13.91 -0.73 3.60
C ILE A 37 -14.93 -1.72 3.02
N MET A 38 -15.36 -1.53 1.76
CA MET A 38 -16.37 -2.38 1.11
C MET A 38 -15.92 -3.84 1.02
N ARG A 39 -14.68 -4.11 0.60
CA ARG A 39 -14.15 -5.49 0.51
C ARG A 39 -14.05 -6.19 1.86
N ARG A 40 -13.77 -5.46 2.95
CA ARG A 40 -13.73 -6.03 4.30
C ARG A 40 -15.12 -6.50 4.72
N ILE A 41 -16.15 -5.72 4.37
CA ILE A 41 -17.54 -6.07 4.66
C ILE A 41 -17.98 -7.26 3.78
N LEU A 42 -17.64 -7.28 2.48
CA LEU A 42 -17.86 -8.42 1.58
C LEU A 42 -17.25 -9.72 2.15
N GLN A 43 -15.97 -9.68 2.53
CA GLN A 43 -15.29 -10.83 3.15
C GLN A 43 -15.98 -11.27 4.45
N SER A 44 -16.43 -10.31 5.27
CA SER A 44 -17.12 -10.62 6.53
C SER A 44 -18.53 -11.18 6.32
N THR A 45 -19.14 -10.90 5.17
CA THR A 45 -20.45 -11.41 4.74
C THR A 45 -20.35 -12.83 4.16
N GLY A 46 -19.12 -13.31 3.90
CA GLY A 46 -18.85 -14.69 3.47
C GLY A 46 -18.39 -14.82 2.02
N SER A 47 -18.11 -13.72 1.34
CA SER A 47 -17.58 -13.75 -0.03
C SER A 47 -16.07 -13.97 -0.08
N GLU A 48 -15.60 -14.60 -1.16
CA GLU A 48 -14.19 -14.68 -1.53
C GLU A 48 -13.84 -13.46 -2.38
N VAL A 49 -12.93 -12.60 -1.90
CA VAL A 49 -12.64 -11.31 -2.56
C VAL A 49 -11.24 -11.31 -3.15
N ILE A 50 -11.17 -11.25 -4.47
CA ILE A 50 -9.95 -11.02 -5.25
C ILE A 50 -9.76 -9.50 -5.32
N HIS A 51 -8.81 -8.99 -4.54
CA HIS A 51 -8.58 -7.55 -4.47
C HIS A 51 -7.41 -7.14 -5.34
N LEU A 52 -7.64 -6.26 -6.32
CA LEU A 52 -6.60 -5.78 -7.24
C LEU A 52 -5.94 -4.47 -6.77
N GLY A 53 -6.42 -3.87 -5.68
CA GLY A 53 -5.91 -2.59 -5.19
C GLY A 53 -6.45 -1.40 -5.99
N HIS A 54 -5.58 -0.44 -6.28
CA HIS A 54 -5.92 0.80 -6.96
C HIS A 54 -5.20 0.92 -8.30
N ASN A 55 -5.56 1.94 -9.10
CA ASN A 55 -4.98 2.18 -10.42
C ASN A 55 -5.06 0.95 -11.35
N ARG A 56 -6.27 0.48 -11.66
CA ARG A 56 -6.48 -0.66 -12.55
C ARG A 56 -7.23 -0.27 -13.81
N SER A 57 -6.67 -0.63 -14.96
CA SER A 57 -7.33 -0.51 -16.26
C SER A 57 -8.54 -1.43 -16.35
N VAL A 58 -9.45 -1.12 -17.27
CA VAL A 58 -10.61 -1.99 -17.53
C VAL A 58 -10.13 -3.38 -18.00
N GLY A 59 -9.08 -3.43 -18.83
CA GLY A 59 -8.49 -4.68 -19.30
C GLY A 59 -8.03 -5.58 -18.15
N GLU A 60 -7.23 -5.06 -17.22
CA GLU A 60 -6.76 -5.82 -16.05
C GLU A 60 -7.93 -6.36 -15.20
N ILE A 61 -8.95 -5.52 -14.95
CA ILE A 61 -10.11 -5.91 -14.12
C ILE A 61 -10.93 -7.01 -14.80
N VAL A 62 -11.20 -6.85 -16.09
CA VAL A 62 -12.01 -7.81 -16.86
C VAL A 62 -11.24 -9.12 -17.01
N ASN A 63 -9.95 -9.08 -17.35
CA ASN A 63 -9.11 -10.26 -17.44
C ASN A 63 -9.06 -11.01 -16.10
N ALA A 64 -8.93 -10.29 -14.98
CA ALA A 64 -9.03 -10.90 -13.66
C ALA A 64 -10.40 -11.53 -13.42
N ALA A 65 -11.50 -10.82 -13.65
CA ALA A 65 -12.84 -11.33 -13.41
C ALA A 65 -13.16 -12.59 -14.23
N LEU A 66 -12.68 -12.66 -15.48
CA LEU A 66 -12.89 -13.79 -16.37
C LEU A 66 -12.05 -15.02 -15.97
N GLN A 67 -10.79 -14.83 -15.57
CA GLN A 67 -9.90 -15.91 -15.11
C GLN A 67 -10.32 -16.45 -13.74
N GLU A 68 -10.73 -15.56 -12.84
CA GLU A 68 -11.19 -15.88 -11.48
C GLU A 68 -12.63 -16.42 -11.44
N ASP A 69 -13.35 -16.30 -12.56
CA ASP A 69 -14.74 -16.68 -12.76
C ASP A 69 -15.64 -16.19 -11.62
N VAL A 70 -15.73 -14.88 -11.47
CA VAL A 70 -16.47 -14.23 -10.39
C VAL A 70 -17.92 -13.95 -10.76
N GLN A 71 -18.80 -13.89 -9.77
CA GLN A 71 -20.18 -13.44 -9.95
C GLN A 71 -20.28 -11.91 -10.04
N GLY A 72 -19.36 -11.18 -9.40
CA GLY A 72 -19.43 -9.72 -9.38
C GLY A 72 -18.09 -8.99 -9.40
N ILE A 73 -18.14 -7.75 -9.87
CA ILE A 73 -17.04 -6.79 -9.87
C ILE A 73 -17.52 -5.55 -9.11
N ALA A 74 -16.76 -5.07 -8.13
CA ALA A 74 -17.05 -3.81 -7.45
C ALA A 74 -15.91 -2.80 -7.64
N ILE A 75 -16.25 -1.65 -8.23
CA ILE A 75 -15.30 -0.60 -8.60
C ILE A 75 -15.59 0.69 -7.87
N THR A 76 -14.54 1.39 -7.47
CA THR A 76 -14.61 2.78 -7.05
C THR A 76 -13.93 3.71 -8.05
N SER A 77 -14.58 4.82 -8.39
CA SER A 77 -14.06 5.84 -9.31
C SER A 77 -14.34 7.25 -8.79
N TYR A 78 -13.29 7.97 -8.39
CA TYR A 78 -13.35 9.32 -7.82
C TYR A 78 -12.69 10.40 -8.70
N GLN A 79 -12.02 10.02 -9.80
CA GLN A 79 -11.27 10.95 -10.66
C GLN A 79 -12.06 11.49 -11.87
N GLY A 80 -13.31 11.05 -12.06
CA GLY A 80 -14.06 11.27 -13.30
C GLY A 80 -13.73 10.25 -14.39
N GLY A 81 -14.35 10.42 -15.57
CA GLY A 81 -14.26 9.47 -16.68
C GLY A 81 -14.93 8.12 -16.39
N HIS A 82 -15.81 8.07 -15.38
CA HIS A 82 -16.46 6.84 -14.93
C HIS A 82 -17.48 6.32 -15.93
N VAL A 83 -18.14 7.20 -16.70
CA VAL A 83 -19.13 6.78 -17.69
C VAL A 83 -18.45 5.94 -18.77
N GLU A 84 -17.36 6.45 -19.35
CA GLU A 84 -16.56 5.75 -20.36
C GLU A 84 -15.93 4.48 -19.77
N PHE A 85 -15.40 4.56 -18.55
CA PHE A 85 -14.77 3.43 -17.87
C PHE A 85 -15.75 2.25 -17.68
N PHE A 86 -16.94 2.51 -17.13
CA PHE A 86 -17.94 1.46 -16.89
C PHE A 86 -18.55 0.94 -18.18
N LYS A 87 -18.83 1.80 -19.18
CA LYS A 87 -19.32 1.34 -20.48
C LYS A 87 -18.32 0.42 -21.16
N TYR A 88 -17.05 0.81 -21.19
CA TYR A 88 -15.98 -0.01 -21.75
C TYR A 88 -15.84 -1.35 -21.02
N MET A 89 -15.98 -1.37 -19.69
CA MET A 89 -15.99 -2.61 -18.91
C MET A 89 -17.14 -3.54 -19.30
N ILE A 90 -18.35 -3.01 -19.45
CA ILE A 90 -19.52 -3.79 -19.87
C ILE A 90 -19.31 -4.35 -21.28
N ASP A 91 -18.79 -3.55 -22.21
CA ASP A 91 -18.53 -4.01 -23.59
C ASP A 91 -17.46 -5.10 -23.62
N LEU A 92 -16.37 -4.93 -22.88
CA LEU A 92 -15.28 -5.90 -22.84
C LEU A 92 -15.72 -7.21 -22.15
N LEU A 93 -16.57 -7.14 -21.12
CA LEU A 93 -17.18 -8.32 -20.52
C LEU A 93 -18.06 -9.08 -21.53
N ARG A 94 -18.95 -8.37 -22.24
CA ARG A 94 -19.82 -8.98 -23.26
C ARG A 94 -19.01 -9.62 -24.39
N ALA A 95 -17.95 -8.96 -24.84
CA ALA A 95 -17.09 -9.46 -25.92
C ALA A 95 -16.32 -10.74 -25.54
N ASN A 96 -16.07 -10.97 -24.25
CA ASN A 96 -15.20 -12.05 -23.76
C ASN A 96 -15.92 -13.09 -22.88
N GLY A 97 -17.25 -13.23 -23.00
CA GLY A 97 -18.03 -14.27 -22.31
C GLY A 97 -18.22 -14.04 -20.80
N GLY A 98 -18.26 -12.77 -20.40
CA GLY A 98 -18.48 -12.27 -19.04
C GLY A 98 -19.78 -11.49 -18.86
N GLU A 99 -20.73 -11.57 -19.79
CA GLU A 99 -21.97 -10.79 -19.82
C GLU A 99 -22.86 -10.99 -18.57
N ASN A 100 -22.72 -12.13 -17.89
CA ASN A 100 -23.48 -12.44 -16.68
C ASN A 100 -22.85 -11.87 -15.40
N ILE A 101 -21.60 -11.41 -15.45
CA ILE A 101 -20.88 -10.86 -14.29
C ILE A 101 -21.51 -9.53 -13.88
N LYS A 102 -21.90 -9.40 -12.61
CA LYS A 102 -22.56 -8.20 -12.08
C LYS A 102 -21.56 -7.10 -11.77
N VAL A 103 -21.68 -5.95 -12.44
CA VAL A 103 -20.82 -4.79 -12.21
C VAL A 103 -21.47 -3.81 -11.23
N PHE A 104 -20.76 -3.47 -10.17
CA PHE A 104 -21.15 -2.50 -9.16
C PHE A 104 -20.17 -1.32 -9.11
N GLY A 105 -20.69 -0.12 -8.86
CA GLY A 105 -19.91 1.12 -8.83
C GLY A 105 -20.16 2.00 -7.61
N GLY A 106 -19.20 2.87 -7.31
CA GLY A 106 -19.37 3.99 -6.38
C GLY A 106 -18.30 5.07 -6.58
N GLY A 107 -18.67 6.34 -6.45
CA GLY A 107 -17.76 7.47 -6.62
C GLY A 107 -18.09 8.67 -5.72
N GLY A 108 -18.86 8.44 -4.67
CA GLY A 108 -19.40 9.52 -3.85
C GLY A 108 -20.21 10.50 -4.70
N GLY A 109 -19.96 11.80 -4.53
CA GLY A 109 -20.62 12.85 -5.30
C GLY A 109 -20.08 13.07 -6.72
N VAL A 110 -19.08 12.30 -7.16
CA VAL A 110 -18.48 12.43 -8.51
C VAL A 110 -19.39 11.88 -9.60
N ILE A 111 -20.17 10.84 -9.30
CA ILE A 111 -21.12 10.22 -10.23
C ILE A 111 -22.50 10.79 -9.96
N VAL A 112 -23.02 11.62 -10.87
CA VAL A 112 -24.29 12.33 -10.65
C VAL A 112 -25.51 11.45 -11.01
N PRO A 113 -26.72 11.75 -10.50
CA PRO A 113 -27.90 10.90 -10.71
C PRO A 113 -28.28 10.64 -12.18
N SER A 114 -27.97 11.54 -13.11
CA SER A 114 -28.17 11.30 -14.55
C SER A 114 -27.22 10.23 -15.10
N GLU A 115 -25.94 10.26 -14.70
CA GLU A 115 -24.92 9.29 -15.11
C GLU A 115 -25.17 7.92 -14.45
N ILE A 116 -25.66 7.90 -13.21
CA ILE A 116 -26.09 6.66 -12.54
C ILE A 116 -27.16 5.95 -13.37
N ARG A 117 -28.19 6.68 -13.81
CA ARG A 117 -29.27 6.13 -14.66
C ARG A 117 -28.73 5.64 -16.01
N GLU A 118 -27.90 6.46 -16.66
CA GLU A 118 -27.26 6.09 -17.93
C GLU A 118 -26.44 4.80 -17.82
N LEU A 119 -25.66 4.64 -16.74
CA LEU A 119 -24.87 3.45 -16.49
C LEU A 119 -25.73 2.21 -16.20
N HIS A 120 -26.83 2.37 -15.46
CA HIS A 120 -27.79 1.28 -15.23
C HIS A 120 -28.44 0.84 -16.53
N ASP A 121 -28.90 1.78 -17.35
CA ASP A 121 -29.50 1.52 -18.66
C ASP A 121 -28.51 0.84 -19.61
N TYR A 122 -27.21 1.13 -19.49
CA TYR A 122 -26.17 0.50 -20.30
C TYR A 122 -25.89 -0.96 -19.91
N GLY A 123 -26.02 -1.30 -18.62
CA GLY A 123 -25.81 -2.66 -18.11
C GLY A 123 -25.08 -2.77 -16.77
N VAL A 124 -24.69 -1.65 -16.13
CA VAL A 124 -24.14 -1.69 -14.76
C VAL A 124 -25.25 -2.12 -13.80
N THR A 125 -24.96 -3.09 -12.92
CA THR A 125 -25.99 -3.68 -12.04
C THR A 125 -26.49 -2.69 -11.01
N HIS A 126 -25.58 -1.95 -10.38
CA HIS A 126 -25.92 -0.86 -9.49
C HIS A 126 -24.75 0.08 -9.26
N VAL A 127 -25.03 1.38 -9.09
CA VAL A 127 -24.04 2.40 -8.71
C VAL A 127 -24.59 3.07 -7.47
N PHE A 128 -23.86 2.97 -6.36
CA PHE A 128 -24.30 3.49 -5.08
C PHE A 128 -23.96 4.97 -4.95
N SER A 129 -24.99 5.79 -4.72
CA SER A 129 -24.87 7.21 -4.42
C SER A 129 -24.62 7.43 -2.91
N PRO A 130 -24.22 8.65 -2.49
CA PRO A 130 -24.15 9.00 -1.07
C PRO A 130 -25.50 8.84 -0.35
N GLU A 131 -26.62 9.08 -1.05
CA GLU A 131 -27.97 8.92 -0.50
C GLU A 131 -28.30 7.45 -0.21
N ASP A 132 -27.86 6.53 -1.08
CA ASP A 132 -27.96 5.09 -0.85
C ASP A 132 -27.16 4.68 0.40
N GLY A 133 -25.96 5.25 0.57
CA GLY A 133 -25.14 5.05 1.76
C GLY A 133 -25.85 5.48 3.05
N ALA A 134 -26.54 6.62 3.02
CA ALA A 134 -27.33 7.11 4.16
C ALA A 134 -28.57 6.24 4.43
N LYS A 135 -29.23 5.75 3.38
CA LYS A 135 -30.46 4.96 3.47
C LYS A 135 -30.23 3.51 3.90
N PHE A 136 -29.28 2.82 3.27
CA PHE A 136 -29.03 1.39 3.50
C PHE A 136 -27.99 1.15 4.59
N GLY A 137 -27.14 2.13 4.88
CA GLY A 137 -25.90 1.93 5.62
C GLY A 137 -24.91 1.04 4.86
N LEU A 138 -23.68 0.94 5.37
CA LEU A 138 -22.62 0.17 4.70
C LEU A 138 -22.96 -1.32 4.56
N GLN A 139 -23.47 -1.95 5.63
CA GLN A 139 -23.84 -3.37 5.59
C GLN A 139 -25.03 -3.63 4.66
N GLY A 140 -26.03 -2.73 4.61
CA GLY A 140 -27.18 -2.88 3.73
C GLY A 140 -26.81 -2.82 2.25
N MET A 141 -25.90 -1.90 1.88
CA MET A 141 -25.36 -1.87 0.51
C MET A 141 -24.67 -3.19 0.14
N ILE A 142 -23.82 -3.72 1.03
CA ILE A 142 -23.12 -4.98 0.78
C ILE A 142 -24.08 -6.17 0.74
N ASN A 143 -25.10 -6.21 1.59
CA ASN A 143 -26.13 -7.25 1.51
C ASN A 143 -26.78 -7.27 0.12
N SER A 144 -27.16 -6.10 -0.42
CA SER A 144 -27.70 -5.99 -1.78
C SER A 144 -26.69 -6.44 -2.84
N VAL A 145 -25.41 -6.09 -2.71
CA VAL A 145 -24.35 -6.53 -3.65
C VAL A 145 -24.21 -8.05 -3.67
N VAL A 146 -24.12 -8.68 -2.49
CA VAL A 146 -23.95 -10.13 -2.36
C VAL A 146 -25.20 -10.87 -2.82
N GLU A 147 -26.39 -10.44 -2.40
CA GLU A 147 -27.67 -11.06 -2.78
C GLU A 147 -27.88 -11.08 -4.29
N ARG A 148 -27.60 -9.96 -4.98
CA ARG A 148 -27.70 -9.87 -6.45
C ARG A 148 -26.67 -10.72 -7.20
N SER A 149 -25.62 -11.15 -6.51
CA SER A 149 -24.52 -11.95 -7.07
C SER A 149 -24.55 -13.41 -6.59
N ASP A 150 -25.57 -13.81 -5.83
CA ASP A 150 -25.67 -15.15 -5.23
C ASP A 150 -26.35 -16.15 -6.18
N TYR A 151 -25.62 -16.53 -7.23
CA TYR A 151 -26.03 -17.55 -8.19
C TYR A 151 -24.90 -18.56 -8.44
N ASP A 152 -25.28 -19.76 -8.89
CA ASP A 152 -24.32 -20.82 -9.20
C ASP A 152 -23.68 -20.61 -10.59
N LEU A 153 -22.36 -20.73 -10.65
CA LEU A 153 -21.58 -20.64 -11.87
C LEU A 153 -21.25 -22.02 -12.47
N THR A 154 -21.49 -23.12 -11.74
CA THR A 154 -21.12 -24.47 -12.21
C THR A 154 -21.87 -24.91 -13.47
N ASP A 155 -23.03 -24.30 -13.77
CA ASP A 155 -23.84 -24.60 -14.95
C ASP A 155 -23.24 -24.09 -16.26
N ALA A 156 -22.37 -23.09 -16.20
CA ALA A 156 -21.68 -22.58 -17.37
C ALA A 156 -20.52 -23.50 -17.84
N ALA A 157 -20.14 -24.49 -17.03
CA ALA A 157 -19.07 -25.42 -17.33
C ALA A 157 -19.60 -26.65 -18.12
N PRO A 158 -18.84 -27.20 -19.09
CA PRO A 158 -19.21 -28.44 -19.78
C PRO A 158 -19.41 -29.58 -18.78
N LYS A 159 -20.48 -30.38 -18.89
CA LYS A 159 -20.84 -31.38 -17.86
C LYS A 159 -20.26 -32.80 -18.08
N LYS A 160 -20.05 -33.21 -19.33
CA LYS A 160 -19.57 -34.57 -19.68
C LYS A 160 -18.05 -34.61 -19.84
N ALA A 161 -17.41 -35.72 -19.44
CA ALA A 161 -15.95 -35.89 -19.50
C ALA A 161 -15.35 -35.55 -20.87
N ASP A 162 -15.89 -36.09 -21.97
CA ASP A 162 -15.38 -35.82 -23.33
C ASP A 162 -15.46 -34.34 -23.71
N ALA A 163 -16.53 -33.66 -23.30
CA ALA A 163 -16.71 -32.23 -23.57
C ALA A 163 -15.74 -31.38 -22.74
N VAL A 164 -15.49 -31.75 -21.48
CA VAL A 164 -14.50 -31.10 -20.61
C VAL A 164 -13.10 -31.26 -21.18
N LEU A 165 -12.70 -32.48 -21.53
CA LEU A 165 -11.38 -32.76 -22.11
C LEU A 165 -11.18 -32.03 -23.44
N LYS A 166 -12.21 -31.98 -24.30
CA LYS A 166 -12.17 -31.22 -25.55
C LYS A 166 -12.02 -29.71 -25.30
N ALA A 167 -12.74 -29.16 -24.33
CA ALA A 167 -12.65 -27.74 -23.98
C ALA A 167 -11.26 -27.37 -23.45
N LEU A 168 -10.68 -28.19 -22.54
CA LEU A 168 -9.34 -27.98 -22.03
C LEU A 168 -8.30 -28.06 -23.17
N ALA A 169 -8.35 -29.10 -24.00
CA ALA A 169 -7.44 -29.27 -25.12
C ALA A 169 -7.52 -28.14 -26.16
N GLY A 170 -8.67 -27.46 -26.27
CA GLY A 170 -8.86 -26.31 -27.14
C GLY A 170 -8.11 -25.05 -26.70
N GLY A 171 -7.60 -25.00 -25.46
CA GLY A 171 -6.83 -23.87 -24.93
C GLY A 171 -7.65 -22.64 -24.55
N ASP A 172 -8.98 -22.73 -24.52
CA ASP A 172 -9.87 -21.65 -24.12
C ASP A 172 -9.73 -21.35 -22.62
N ARG A 173 -9.18 -20.17 -22.30
CA ARG A 173 -8.94 -19.71 -20.92
C ARG A 173 -10.24 -19.48 -20.14
N ARG A 174 -11.32 -19.06 -20.81
CA ARG A 174 -12.62 -18.84 -20.17
C ARG A 174 -13.26 -20.17 -19.81
N ALA A 175 -13.16 -21.16 -20.70
CA ALA A 175 -13.61 -22.52 -20.42
C ALA A 175 -12.82 -23.13 -19.25
N LEU A 176 -11.49 -22.98 -19.24
CA LEU A 176 -10.65 -23.43 -18.12
C LEU A 176 -11.11 -22.82 -16.78
N ALA A 177 -11.32 -21.50 -16.74
CA ALA A 177 -11.77 -20.81 -15.53
C ALA A 177 -13.10 -21.38 -14.98
N ARG A 178 -14.08 -21.65 -15.85
CA ARG A 178 -15.37 -22.25 -15.46
C ARG A 178 -15.24 -23.70 -15.02
N ILE A 179 -14.39 -24.48 -15.69
CA ILE A 179 -14.08 -25.87 -15.30
C ILE A 179 -13.46 -25.89 -13.91
N ILE A 180 -12.54 -24.97 -13.60
CA ILE A 180 -11.96 -24.85 -12.26
C ILE A 180 -13.04 -24.51 -11.23
N THR A 181 -13.97 -23.61 -11.53
CA THR A 181 -15.10 -23.31 -10.63
C THR A 181 -15.96 -24.55 -10.35
N ALA A 182 -16.29 -25.33 -11.38
CA ALA A 182 -17.05 -26.56 -11.22
C ALA A 182 -16.27 -27.64 -10.45
N LEU A 183 -14.95 -27.75 -10.62
CA LEU A 183 -14.10 -28.63 -9.81
C LEU A 183 -14.10 -28.22 -8.33
N GLU A 184 -13.89 -26.94 -8.04
CA GLU A 184 -13.79 -26.40 -6.68
C GLU A 184 -15.12 -26.46 -5.90
N ASN A 185 -16.25 -26.39 -6.62
CA ASN A 185 -17.60 -26.45 -6.05
C ASN A 185 -18.20 -27.86 -6.04
N GLY A 186 -17.46 -28.88 -6.50
CA GLY A 186 -17.97 -30.26 -6.56
C GLY A 186 -19.05 -30.48 -7.63
N GLY A 187 -19.11 -29.64 -8.66
CA GLY A 187 -20.06 -29.73 -9.78
C GLY A 187 -19.80 -30.87 -10.77
N TYR A 188 -18.73 -31.65 -10.55
CA TYR A 188 -18.38 -32.83 -11.33
C TYR A 188 -18.49 -34.12 -10.51
N GLY A 189 -18.86 -35.22 -11.16
CA GLY A 189 -18.77 -36.56 -10.60
C GLY A 189 -17.33 -37.09 -10.60
N ASP A 190 -17.10 -38.19 -9.89
CA ASP A 190 -15.78 -38.85 -9.80
C ASP A 190 -15.27 -39.34 -11.15
N ASP A 191 -16.18 -39.71 -12.05
CA ASP A 191 -15.87 -40.12 -13.43
C ASP A 191 -15.18 -39.01 -14.21
N VAL A 192 -15.71 -37.78 -14.16
CA VAL A 192 -15.14 -36.62 -14.85
C VAL A 192 -13.82 -36.20 -14.19
N ARG A 193 -13.78 -36.14 -12.86
CA ARG A 193 -12.53 -35.81 -12.12
C ARG A 193 -11.41 -36.78 -12.46
N LYS A 194 -11.69 -38.08 -12.43
CA LYS A 194 -10.73 -39.13 -12.77
C LYS A 194 -10.29 -39.02 -14.23
N ALA A 195 -11.21 -38.77 -15.17
CA ALA A 195 -10.88 -38.60 -16.57
C ALA A 195 -9.91 -37.42 -16.81
N ILE A 196 -10.08 -36.30 -16.09
CA ILE A 196 -9.16 -35.15 -16.13
C ILE A 196 -7.77 -35.55 -15.63
N ILE A 197 -7.69 -36.22 -14.47
CA ILE A 197 -6.42 -36.67 -13.89
C ILE A 197 -5.71 -37.67 -14.81
N ASP A 198 -6.42 -38.70 -15.27
CA ASP A 198 -5.88 -39.76 -16.14
C ASP A 198 -5.40 -39.21 -17.49
N ALA A 199 -6.08 -38.19 -18.04
CA ALA A 199 -5.65 -37.51 -19.25
C ALA A 199 -4.43 -36.63 -19.00
N ALA A 200 -4.38 -35.89 -17.88
CA ALA A 200 -3.26 -35.03 -17.52
C ALA A 200 -1.99 -35.84 -17.23
N ALA A 201 -2.12 -37.04 -16.66
CA ALA A 201 -0.99 -37.95 -16.42
C ALA A 201 -0.24 -38.37 -17.70
N LYS A 202 -0.87 -38.23 -18.88
CA LYS A 202 -0.26 -38.49 -20.19
C LYS A 202 0.50 -37.28 -20.76
N LYS A 203 0.49 -36.14 -20.06
CA LYS A 203 1.17 -34.90 -20.46
C LYS A 203 2.39 -34.67 -19.58
N THR A 204 3.52 -34.38 -20.20
CA THR A 204 4.72 -33.93 -19.50
C THR A 204 4.69 -32.41 -19.44
N VAL A 205 4.14 -31.87 -18.36
CA VAL A 205 4.14 -30.44 -18.05
C VAL A 205 4.60 -30.29 -16.61
N PRO A 206 5.72 -29.60 -16.35
CA PRO A 206 6.26 -29.44 -15.02
C PRO A 206 5.39 -28.53 -14.15
N THR A 207 5.47 -28.77 -12.84
CA THR A 207 4.73 -28.07 -11.79
C THR A 207 5.71 -27.58 -10.74
N LEU A 208 5.80 -26.27 -10.54
CA LEU A 208 6.62 -25.64 -9.51
C LEU A 208 5.74 -25.23 -8.33
N GLY A 209 5.96 -25.84 -7.17
CA GLY A 209 5.34 -25.42 -5.91
C GLY A 209 6.16 -24.37 -5.20
N ILE A 210 5.54 -23.27 -4.80
CA ILE A 210 6.14 -22.19 -4.02
C ILE A 210 5.38 -22.13 -2.71
N THR A 211 6.10 -22.34 -1.61
CA THR A 211 5.54 -22.32 -0.25
C THR A 211 6.47 -21.59 0.68
N GLY A 212 5.95 -21.08 1.79
CA GLY A 212 6.77 -20.29 2.70
C GLY A 212 6.00 -19.74 3.88
N THR A 213 6.73 -19.13 4.80
CA THR A 213 6.10 -18.49 5.96
C THR A 213 5.28 -17.27 5.54
N GLY A 214 4.18 -17.04 6.26
CA GLY A 214 3.28 -15.91 6.00
C GLY A 214 4.02 -14.57 5.95
N GLY A 215 3.91 -13.86 4.83
CA GLY A 215 4.56 -12.57 4.65
C GLY A 215 6.04 -12.63 4.29
N ALA A 216 6.63 -13.80 4.03
CA ALA A 216 8.00 -13.90 3.50
C ALA A 216 8.15 -13.30 2.09
N GLY A 217 7.05 -13.13 1.36
CA GLY A 217 7.00 -12.51 0.03
C GLY A 217 6.92 -13.53 -1.10
N ASN A 218 6.12 -14.59 -0.92
CA ASN A 218 5.95 -15.69 -1.88
C ASN A 218 5.37 -15.16 -3.19
N SER A 219 4.28 -14.40 -3.14
CA SER A 219 3.63 -13.84 -4.33
C SER A 219 4.52 -12.80 -5.03
N SER A 220 5.23 -11.96 -4.27
CA SER A 220 6.20 -11.01 -4.86
C SER A 220 7.38 -11.71 -5.53
N LEU A 221 7.90 -12.80 -4.93
CA LEU A 221 8.95 -13.59 -5.56
C LEU A 221 8.43 -14.34 -6.79
N THR A 222 7.20 -14.86 -6.73
CA THR A 222 6.53 -15.50 -7.86
C THR A 222 6.36 -14.54 -9.03
N ASP A 223 5.89 -13.32 -8.79
CA ASP A 223 5.80 -12.26 -9.81
C ASP A 223 7.15 -11.96 -10.45
N GLU A 224 8.19 -11.82 -9.62
CA GLU A 224 9.53 -11.56 -10.11
C GLU A 224 10.09 -12.75 -10.92
N LEU A 225 9.80 -14.01 -10.55
CA LEU A 225 10.15 -15.19 -11.35
C LEU A 225 9.39 -15.23 -12.67
N VAL A 226 8.09 -14.95 -12.68
CA VAL A 226 7.27 -14.81 -13.89
C VAL A 226 7.88 -13.75 -14.82
N ARG A 227 8.30 -12.61 -14.27
CA ARG A 227 9.01 -11.58 -15.01
C ARG A 227 10.31 -12.10 -15.65
N ARG A 228 11.10 -12.93 -14.94
CA ARG A 228 12.31 -13.54 -15.52
C ARG A 228 11.94 -14.49 -16.66
N PHE A 229 10.93 -15.36 -16.50
CA PHE A 229 10.46 -16.22 -17.61
C PHE A 229 10.09 -15.40 -18.85
N ARG A 230 9.33 -14.31 -18.66
CA ARG A 230 8.92 -13.42 -19.76
C ARG A 230 10.12 -12.82 -20.50
N LEU A 231 11.03 -12.20 -19.75
CA LEU A 231 12.21 -11.53 -20.34
C LEU A 231 13.20 -12.53 -20.96
N ASP A 232 13.41 -13.65 -20.31
CA ASP A 232 14.38 -14.66 -20.73
C ASP A 232 13.92 -15.40 -22.00
N GLN A 233 12.61 -15.57 -22.17
CA GLN A 233 12.02 -16.39 -23.23
C GLN A 233 11.18 -15.59 -24.25
N ASP A 234 11.24 -14.26 -24.23
CA ASP A 234 10.41 -13.35 -25.05
C ASP A 234 8.90 -13.65 -24.97
N ASP A 235 8.38 -13.80 -23.75
CA ASP A 235 6.94 -14.06 -23.52
C ASP A 235 6.38 -15.35 -24.18
N LYS A 236 7.24 -16.26 -24.66
CA LYS A 236 6.82 -17.48 -25.39
C LYS A 236 6.31 -18.61 -24.49
N ILE A 237 6.71 -18.61 -23.23
CA ILE A 237 6.31 -19.66 -22.28
C ILE A 237 4.91 -19.36 -21.76
N LYS A 238 4.01 -20.35 -21.85
CA LYS A 238 2.67 -20.28 -21.31
C LYS A 238 2.67 -20.71 -19.84
N LEU A 239 2.29 -19.79 -18.96
CA LEU A 239 2.31 -20.00 -17.51
C LEU A 239 0.88 -20.05 -16.94
N ALA A 240 0.58 -21.09 -16.18
CA ALA A 240 -0.60 -21.14 -15.30
C ALA A 240 -0.16 -20.93 -13.86
N ILE A 241 -0.78 -20.00 -13.15
CA ILE A 241 -0.48 -19.68 -11.76
C ILE A 241 -1.73 -19.99 -10.92
N VAL A 242 -1.58 -20.83 -9.91
CA VAL A 242 -2.63 -21.19 -8.97
C VAL A 242 -2.18 -20.77 -7.59
N SER A 243 -2.66 -19.63 -7.10
CA SER A 243 -2.33 -19.14 -5.75
C SER A 243 -3.44 -19.48 -4.78
N ILE A 244 -3.10 -19.82 -3.54
CA ILE A 244 -4.03 -20.30 -2.53
C ILE A 244 -3.93 -19.42 -1.29
N ASP A 245 -5.04 -18.81 -0.90
CA ASP A 245 -5.12 -17.95 0.28
C ASP A 245 -6.04 -18.56 1.37
N PRO A 246 -5.79 -18.28 2.66
CA PRO A 246 -6.54 -18.90 3.73
C PRO A 246 -7.96 -18.30 3.85
N SER A 247 -8.95 -19.18 3.98
CA SER A 247 -10.33 -18.77 4.27
C SER A 247 -10.53 -18.41 5.75
N ARG A 248 -11.40 -17.44 6.05
CA ARG A 248 -11.78 -17.13 7.44
C ARG A 248 -12.80 -18.14 7.94
N LYS A 249 -12.39 -19.01 8.86
CA LYS A 249 -13.27 -20.03 9.49
C LYS A 249 -14.59 -19.47 10.03
N ARG A 250 -14.58 -18.27 10.61
CA ARG A 250 -15.78 -17.67 11.23
C ARG A 250 -16.84 -17.22 10.22
N THR A 251 -16.42 -16.72 9.06
CA THR A 251 -17.34 -16.10 8.09
C THR A 251 -17.48 -16.90 6.80
N GLY A 252 -16.57 -17.83 6.53
CA GLY A 252 -16.50 -18.60 5.27
C GLY A 252 -15.89 -17.82 4.10
N GLY A 253 -15.78 -16.50 4.19
CA GLY A 253 -15.17 -15.65 3.16
C GLY A 253 -13.63 -15.62 3.22
N ALA A 254 -13.01 -15.15 2.15
CA ALA A 254 -11.55 -15.08 2.00
C ALA A 254 -11.12 -13.74 1.40
N LEU A 255 -9.89 -13.32 1.70
CA LEU A 255 -9.24 -12.23 0.97
C LEU A 255 -8.16 -12.91 0.14
N LEU A 256 -8.40 -13.00 -1.15
CA LEU A 256 -7.49 -13.56 -2.13
C LEU A 256 -6.57 -12.43 -2.59
N GLY A 257 -5.50 -12.25 -1.84
CA GLY A 257 -4.59 -11.12 -1.86
C GLY A 257 -3.34 -11.33 -2.69
N ASP A 258 -3.06 -12.53 -3.20
CA ASP A 258 -1.83 -12.79 -3.96
C ASP A 258 -1.81 -12.03 -5.30
N ARG A 259 -2.93 -11.98 -6.02
CA ARG A 259 -3.04 -11.31 -7.33
C ARG A 259 -2.70 -9.82 -7.27
N ILE A 260 -2.90 -9.13 -6.13
CA ILE A 260 -2.53 -7.71 -5.98
C ILE A 260 -1.02 -7.46 -6.14
N ARG A 261 -0.20 -8.49 -5.93
CA ARG A 261 1.26 -8.42 -5.99
C ARG A 261 1.81 -8.73 -7.38
N MET A 262 0.97 -9.28 -8.26
CA MET A 262 1.38 -9.77 -9.57
C MET A 262 1.31 -8.65 -10.61
N ASN A 263 2.44 -8.04 -10.95
CA ASN A 263 2.55 -7.00 -11.96
C ASN A 263 2.95 -7.56 -13.34
N ALA A 264 3.59 -8.73 -13.38
CA ALA A 264 4.12 -9.34 -14.59
C ALA A 264 3.12 -10.28 -15.28
N ILE A 265 1.91 -10.45 -14.76
CA ILE A 265 0.93 -11.45 -15.25
C ILE A 265 0.00 -10.95 -16.36
N GLU A 266 0.00 -9.65 -16.65
CA GLU A 266 -0.86 -9.09 -17.70
C GLU A 266 -0.26 -9.40 -19.09
N HIS A 267 -0.56 -10.61 -19.58
CA HIS A 267 -0.13 -11.13 -20.88
C HIS A 267 -1.01 -12.33 -21.30
N GLU A 268 -1.27 -12.51 -22.59
CA GLU A 268 -2.15 -13.58 -23.11
C GLU A 268 -1.68 -15.02 -22.78
N ASN A 269 -0.36 -15.20 -22.65
CA ASN A 269 0.26 -16.48 -22.31
C ASN A 269 0.22 -16.79 -20.80
N ILE A 270 -0.27 -15.88 -19.96
CA ILE A 270 -0.30 -16.03 -18.52
C ILE A 270 -1.74 -16.09 -18.02
N PHE A 271 -2.02 -17.11 -17.23
CA PHE A 271 -3.30 -17.31 -16.56
C PHE A 271 -3.06 -17.41 -15.07
N MET A 272 -3.87 -16.71 -14.28
CA MET A 272 -3.84 -16.83 -12.83
C MET A 272 -5.22 -17.16 -12.29
N ARG A 273 -5.28 -18.07 -11.32
CA ARG A 273 -6.49 -18.38 -10.55
C ARG A 273 -6.17 -18.37 -9.07
N SER A 274 -6.92 -17.60 -8.29
CA SER A 274 -6.82 -17.58 -6.84
C SER A 274 -7.85 -18.53 -6.21
N LEU A 275 -7.39 -19.48 -5.41
CA LEU A 275 -8.23 -20.43 -4.68
C LEU A 275 -8.25 -20.08 -3.20
N ALA A 276 -9.31 -20.50 -2.52
CA ALA A 276 -9.40 -20.41 -1.07
C ALA A 276 -9.22 -21.81 -0.44
N THR A 277 -8.63 -21.91 0.75
CA THR A 277 -8.45 -23.22 1.42
C THR A 277 -9.77 -23.90 1.81
N ARG A 278 -10.87 -23.14 1.98
CA ARG A 278 -12.25 -23.64 2.25
C ARG A 278 -12.37 -24.62 3.42
N ASP A 279 -11.66 -24.35 4.51
CA ASP A 279 -11.80 -25.05 5.81
C ASP A 279 -11.41 -26.55 5.82
N THR A 280 -10.49 -26.95 4.93
CA THR A 280 -9.89 -28.31 4.92
C THR A 280 -8.92 -28.56 6.08
N GLY A 281 -8.59 -27.53 6.87
CA GLY A 281 -7.50 -27.59 7.85
C GLY A 281 -6.10 -27.65 7.23
N SER A 282 -6.01 -27.62 5.90
CA SER A 282 -4.77 -27.68 5.11
C SER A 282 -4.48 -26.33 4.44
N GLU A 283 -3.20 -26.07 4.14
CA GLU A 283 -2.71 -24.95 3.34
C GLU A 283 -3.02 -25.06 1.84
N VAL A 284 -3.61 -26.17 1.38
CA VAL A 284 -4.03 -26.38 -0.01
C VAL A 284 -5.55 -26.59 -0.14
N SER A 285 -6.09 -26.26 -1.32
CA SER A 285 -7.48 -26.58 -1.68
C SER A 285 -7.64 -28.07 -1.96
N ALA A 286 -8.77 -28.65 -1.57
CA ALA A 286 -9.07 -30.06 -1.83
C ALA A 286 -9.11 -30.41 -3.33
N ALA A 287 -9.46 -29.44 -4.18
CA ALA A 287 -9.53 -29.61 -5.64
C ALA A 287 -8.19 -29.30 -6.34
N LEU A 288 -7.11 -29.06 -5.59
CA LEU A 288 -5.81 -28.69 -6.17
C LEU A 288 -5.30 -29.71 -7.20
N PRO A 289 -5.36 -31.03 -6.97
CA PRO A 289 -4.90 -32.01 -7.96
C PRO A 289 -5.62 -31.87 -9.31
N GLU A 290 -6.94 -31.73 -9.28
CA GLU A 290 -7.77 -31.59 -10.47
C GLU A 290 -7.54 -30.25 -11.18
N VAL A 291 -7.31 -29.17 -10.42
CA VAL A 291 -6.99 -27.85 -10.98
C VAL A 291 -5.63 -27.86 -11.67
N ILE A 292 -4.60 -28.47 -11.07
CA ILE A 292 -3.29 -28.64 -11.71
C ILE A 292 -3.46 -29.46 -13.00
N ALA A 293 -4.19 -30.58 -12.93
CA ALA A 293 -4.47 -31.43 -14.09
C ALA A 293 -5.19 -30.67 -15.21
N ALA A 294 -6.20 -29.86 -14.89
CA ALA A 294 -6.91 -29.03 -15.85
C ALA A 294 -5.97 -28.01 -16.53
N CYS A 295 -5.09 -27.36 -15.77
CA CYS A 295 -4.07 -26.47 -16.31
C CYS A 295 -3.11 -27.23 -17.26
N LYS A 296 -2.62 -28.42 -16.88
CA LYS A 296 -1.75 -29.22 -17.77
C LYS A 296 -2.44 -29.58 -19.09
N LEU A 297 -3.74 -29.88 -19.06
CA LEU A 297 -4.53 -30.17 -20.25
C LEU A 297 -4.84 -28.94 -21.11
N ALA A 298 -4.82 -27.73 -20.51
CA ALA A 298 -5.07 -26.46 -21.18
C ALA A 298 -3.87 -25.91 -21.99
N GLY A 299 -2.82 -26.72 -22.18
CA GLY A 299 -1.69 -26.40 -23.05
C GLY A 299 -0.75 -25.34 -22.51
N PHE A 300 -0.62 -25.25 -21.19
CA PHE A 300 0.46 -24.47 -20.55
C PHE A 300 1.77 -25.26 -20.56
N ASP A 301 2.89 -24.54 -20.60
CA ASP A 301 4.24 -25.10 -20.58
C ASP A 301 4.75 -25.30 -19.14
N LEU A 302 4.23 -24.53 -18.19
CA LEU A 302 4.56 -24.62 -16.76
C LEU A 302 3.35 -24.24 -15.91
N VAL A 303 3.11 -25.01 -14.85
CA VAL A 303 2.15 -24.69 -13.80
C VAL A 303 2.91 -24.27 -12.54
N ILE A 304 2.60 -23.09 -11.99
CA ILE A 304 3.13 -22.60 -10.73
C ILE A 304 2.01 -22.64 -9.69
N VAL A 305 2.28 -23.23 -8.54
CA VAL A 305 1.32 -23.32 -7.43
C VAL A 305 1.91 -22.60 -6.23
N GLU A 306 1.23 -21.56 -5.75
CA GLU A 306 1.60 -20.83 -4.54
C GLU A 306 0.65 -21.22 -3.40
N THR A 307 1.20 -21.63 -2.25
CA THR A 307 0.40 -21.90 -1.05
C THR A 307 0.20 -20.65 -0.19
N SER A 308 -0.77 -20.73 0.71
CA SER A 308 -0.88 -19.75 1.80
C SER A 308 0.31 -19.84 2.74
N GLY A 309 0.57 -18.78 3.50
CA GLY A 309 1.62 -18.77 4.53
C GLY A 309 1.54 -19.98 5.48
N ILE A 310 2.56 -20.84 5.44
CA ILE A 310 2.62 -22.08 6.21
C ILE A 310 3.31 -21.91 7.58
N GLY A 311 2.97 -22.81 8.50
CA GLY A 311 3.72 -23.01 9.76
C GLY A 311 5.00 -23.83 9.54
N GLN A 312 5.77 -24.05 10.61
CA GLN A 312 7.05 -24.76 10.53
C GLN A 312 6.89 -26.26 10.16
N GLY A 313 5.82 -26.92 10.60
CA GLY A 313 5.57 -28.37 10.38
C GLY A 313 4.62 -28.68 9.22
N ASN A 314 4.57 -27.82 8.20
CA ASN A 314 3.61 -27.90 7.10
C ASN A 314 4.38 -28.06 5.78
N ALA A 315 4.06 -29.11 5.01
CA ALA A 315 4.68 -29.41 3.72
C ALA A 315 3.67 -29.96 2.70
N ALA A 316 2.38 -29.61 2.82
CA ALA A 316 1.31 -30.26 2.06
C ALA A 316 1.39 -30.05 0.55
N ILE A 317 2.19 -29.11 0.03
CA ILE A 317 2.34 -28.91 -1.42
C ILE A 317 3.18 -29.99 -2.10
N VAL A 318 4.11 -30.62 -1.36
CA VAL A 318 5.12 -31.56 -1.89
C VAL A 318 4.54 -32.66 -2.77
N PRO A 319 3.47 -33.40 -2.39
CA PRO A 319 2.95 -34.48 -3.21
C PRO A 319 2.26 -34.03 -4.52
N PHE A 320 2.03 -32.72 -4.71
CA PHE A 320 1.28 -32.19 -5.86
C PHE A 320 2.17 -31.56 -6.94
N VAL A 321 3.47 -31.40 -6.69
CA VAL A 321 4.38 -30.63 -7.55
C VAL A 321 5.63 -31.43 -7.92
N ASP A 322 6.23 -31.07 -9.06
CA ASP A 322 7.42 -31.75 -9.59
C ASP A 322 8.72 -31.18 -8.99
N LEU A 323 8.69 -29.90 -8.61
CA LEU A 323 9.75 -29.18 -7.90
C LEU A 323 9.11 -28.27 -6.85
N SER A 324 9.83 -28.02 -5.76
CA SER A 324 9.39 -27.23 -4.62
C SER A 324 10.41 -26.14 -4.25
N LEU A 325 9.90 -24.93 -4.00
CA LEU A 325 10.65 -23.76 -3.57
C LEU A 325 10.13 -23.33 -2.20
N TYR A 326 10.99 -23.41 -1.18
CA TYR A 326 10.68 -22.88 0.14
C TYR A 326 11.17 -21.44 0.30
N VAL A 327 10.28 -20.53 0.67
CA VAL A 327 10.57 -19.11 0.82
C VAL A 327 10.46 -18.70 2.29
N MET A 328 11.54 -18.13 2.82
CA MET A 328 11.64 -17.69 4.21
C MET A 328 12.28 -16.30 4.31
N THR A 329 12.25 -15.71 5.50
CA THR A 329 13.00 -14.46 5.80
C THR A 329 14.21 -14.77 6.67
N PRO A 330 15.17 -13.84 6.81
CA PRO A 330 16.30 -13.98 7.74
C PRO A 330 15.88 -14.14 9.21
N GLU A 331 14.70 -13.67 9.59
CA GLU A 331 14.18 -13.73 10.95
C GLU A 331 13.45 -15.05 11.27
N PHE A 332 14.19 -16.14 11.50
CA PHE A 332 13.64 -17.45 11.90
C PHE A 332 13.90 -17.82 13.37
N GLY A 333 14.48 -16.91 14.16
CA GLY A 333 14.87 -17.15 15.55
C GLY A 333 16.27 -17.77 15.66
N ALA A 334 16.43 -18.78 16.52
CA ALA A 334 17.71 -19.46 16.69
C ALA A 334 17.95 -20.47 15.55
N ALA A 335 19.22 -20.78 15.24
CA ALA A 335 19.58 -21.77 14.23
C ALA A 335 18.96 -23.16 14.48
N SER A 336 18.74 -23.55 15.75
CA SER A 336 18.05 -24.79 16.11
C SER A 336 16.57 -24.85 15.73
N GLN A 337 15.96 -23.72 15.35
CA GLN A 337 14.59 -23.73 14.79
C GLN A 337 14.57 -24.30 13.37
N LEU A 338 15.68 -24.25 12.63
CA LEU A 338 15.77 -24.78 11.27
C LEU A 338 15.57 -26.30 11.25
N GLU A 339 15.96 -27.00 12.32
CA GLU A 339 15.75 -28.44 12.50
C GLU A 339 14.26 -28.82 12.65
N LYS A 340 13.37 -27.85 12.85
CA LYS A 340 11.92 -28.05 13.02
C LYS A 340 11.10 -27.65 11.79
N ILE A 341 11.77 -27.17 10.74
CA ILE A 341 11.10 -26.74 9.52
C ILE A 341 11.07 -27.93 8.56
N ASP A 342 9.96 -28.66 8.54
CA ASP A 342 9.78 -29.86 7.71
C ASP A 342 10.06 -29.55 6.23
N MET A 343 9.67 -28.37 5.76
CA MET A 343 9.86 -27.98 4.37
C MET A 343 11.35 -27.92 3.95
N LEU A 344 12.31 -27.78 4.88
CA LEU A 344 13.74 -27.83 4.53
C LEU A 344 14.21 -29.24 4.13
N ASP A 345 13.52 -30.29 4.58
CA ASP A 345 13.78 -31.68 4.16
C ASP A 345 13.33 -31.93 2.72
N PHE A 346 12.23 -31.31 2.31
CA PHE A 346 11.59 -31.59 1.02
C PHE A 346 11.94 -30.59 -0.08
N ALA A 347 12.26 -29.34 0.26
CA ALA A 347 12.40 -28.26 -0.72
C ALA A 347 13.58 -28.45 -1.66
N ASP A 348 13.36 -28.51 -2.98
CA ASP A 348 14.43 -28.58 -3.98
C ASP A 348 15.28 -27.31 -3.96
N PHE A 349 14.63 -26.15 -3.79
CA PHE A 349 15.26 -24.84 -3.69
C PHE A 349 14.81 -24.09 -2.45
N VAL A 350 15.69 -23.28 -1.87
CA VAL A 350 15.35 -22.39 -0.76
C VAL A 350 15.68 -20.94 -1.12
N ALA A 351 14.72 -20.06 -0.92
CA ALA A 351 14.85 -18.61 -1.06
C ALA A 351 14.74 -17.94 0.32
N ILE A 352 15.83 -17.35 0.79
CA ILE A 352 15.84 -16.41 1.91
C ILE A 352 15.55 -15.03 1.33
N ASN A 353 14.27 -14.68 1.24
CA ASN A 353 13.80 -13.41 0.70
C ASN A 353 13.92 -12.28 1.73
N LYS A 354 13.82 -11.02 1.27
CA LYS A 354 14.10 -9.82 2.08
C LYS A 354 15.54 -9.80 2.59
N PHE A 355 16.47 -10.14 1.70
CA PHE A 355 17.89 -10.21 2.02
C PHE A 355 18.51 -8.85 2.43
N ASP A 356 17.78 -7.75 2.30
CA ASP A 356 18.10 -6.43 2.87
C ASP A 356 18.02 -6.36 4.41
N ARG A 357 17.40 -7.36 5.04
CA ARG A 357 17.23 -7.40 6.49
C ARG A 357 18.56 -7.68 7.20
N LYS A 358 18.61 -7.32 8.49
CA LYS A 358 19.79 -7.58 9.32
C LYS A 358 19.92 -9.09 9.56
N GLY A 359 21.13 -9.62 9.46
CA GLY A 359 21.42 -11.03 9.72
C GLY A 359 21.21 -11.96 8.51
N SER A 360 20.93 -11.43 7.32
CA SER A 360 20.74 -12.20 6.09
C SER A 360 21.91 -13.11 5.73
N GLU A 361 23.15 -12.66 5.92
CA GLU A 361 24.35 -13.46 5.63
C GLU A 361 24.51 -14.64 6.61
N ASP A 362 24.24 -14.40 7.90
CA ASP A 362 24.23 -15.46 8.91
C ASP A 362 23.10 -16.46 8.64
N ALA A 363 21.91 -15.96 8.31
CA ALA A 363 20.77 -16.76 7.89
C ALA A 363 21.12 -17.66 6.69
N LEU A 364 21.78 -17.11 5.67
CA LEU A 364 22.22 -17.87 4.51
C LEU A 364 23.18 -19.00 4.87
N ARG A 365 24.16 -18.72 5.73
CA ARG A 365 25.11 -19.73 6.21
C ARG A 365 24.39 -20.84 6.98
N ASP A 366 23.50 -20.49 7.89
CA ASP A 366 22.87 -21.44 8.80
C ASP A 366 21.87 -22.34 8.03
N VAL A 367 21.08 -21.76 7.11
CA VAL A 367 20.17 -22.51 6.24
C VAL A 367 20.91 -23.42 5.27
N ARG A 368 22.06 -22.99 4.70
CA ARG A 368 22.90 -23.86 3.86
C ARG A 368 23.41 -25.08 4.61
N LYS A 369 23.90 -24.87 5.85
CA LYS A 369 24.35 -25.97 6.71
C LYS A 369 23.22 -26.92 7.06
N GLN A 370 22.03 -26.38 7.37
CA GLN A 370 20.87 -27.23 7.65
C GLN A 370 20.45 -28.04 6.42
N TYR A 371 20.32 -27.39 5.26
CA TYR A 371 19.99 -28.06 4.00
C TYR A 371 20.98 -29.18 3.66
N GLN A 372 22.28 -28.92 3.86
CA GLN A 372 23.33 -29.92 3.65
C GLN A 372 23.18 -31.12 4.58
N ARG A 373 22.88 -30.88 5.87
CA ARG A 373 22.67 -31.93 6.89
C ARG A 373 21.45 -32.78 6.58
N ASN A 374 20.32 -32.15 6.24
CA ASN A 374 19.07 -32.85 5.93
C ASN A 374 19.21 -33.83 4.75
N ARG A 375 20.15 -33.56 3.83
CA ARG A 375 20.45 -34.42 2.67
C ARG A 375 21.75 -35.21 2.79
N GLU A 376 22.42 -35.16 3.94
CA GLU A 376 23.70 -35.83 4.20
C GLU A 376 24.81 -35.52 3.16
N LEU A 377 24.76 -34.34 2.53
CA LEU A 377 25.69 -33.91 1.46
C LEU A 377 27.02 -33.35 2.01
N PHE A 378 27.63 -34.05 2.98
CA PHE A 378 28.79 -33.55 3.73
C PHE A 378 30.05 -33.36 2.88
N THR A 379 30.15 -34.03 1.73
CA THR A 379 31.26 -33.89 0.78
C THR A 379 31.10 -32.71 -0.17
N THR A 380 29.90 -32.13 -0.25
CA THR A 380 29.59 -30.99 -1.13
C THR A 380 29.70 -29.69 -0.34
N PRO A 381 30.43 -28.66 -0.81
CA PRO A 381 30.52 -27.38 -0.12
C PRO A 381 29.15 -26.74 0.15
N THR A 382 28.99 -26.08 1.29
CA THR A 382 27.73 -25.42 1.68
C THR A 382 27.27 -24.37 0.68
N GLU A 383 28.21 -23.73 0.00
CA GLU A 383 27.98 -22.70 -1.02
C GLU A 383 27.35 -23.30 -2.29
N ALA A 384 27.54 -24.59 -2.54
CA ALA A 384 26.94 -25.29 -3.66
C ALA A 384 25.46 -25.67 -3.40
N MET A 385 24.99 -25.65 -2.14
CA MET A 385 23.59 -25.93 -1.82
C MET A 385 22.64 -24.95 -2.56
N PRO A 386 21.45 -25.39 -2.99
CA PRO A 386 20.47 -24.56 -3.71
C PRO A 386 19.70 -23.63 -2.76
N VAL A 387 20.44 -22.87 -1.95
CA VAL A 387 19.93 -21.86 -1.02
C VAL A 387 20.40 -20.48 -1.50
N PHE A 388 19.42 -19.60 -1.75
CA PHE A 388 19.60 -18.30 -2.38
C PHE A 388 19.13 -17.17 -1.48
N GLY A 389 19.92 -16.10 -1.38
CA GLY A 389 19.47 -14.82 -0.82
C GLY A 389 18.79 -13.99 -1.91
N THR A 390 17.54 -13.57 -1.68
CA THR A 390 16.73 -12.87 -2.68
C THR A 390 16.11 -11.58 -2.15
N MET A 391 15.88 -10.61 -3.03
CA MET A 391 15.17 -9.37 -2.71
C MET A 391 14.10 -9.09 -3.76
N ALA A 392 12.93 -9.72 -3.64
CA ALA A 392 11.83 -9.52 -4.59
C ALA A 392 11.31 -8.06 -4.64
N ALA A 393 11.55 -7.25 -3.60
CA ALA A 393 11.19 -5.83 -3.59
C ALA A 393 12.13 -4.95 -4.44
N ARG A 394 13.30 -5.48 -4.85
CA ARG A 394 14.28 -4.76 -5.66
C ARG A 394 14.09 -5.13 -7.12
N PHE A 395 13.78 -4.14 -7.94
CA PHE A 395 13.71 -4.32 -9.38
C PHE A 395 15.03 -4.87 -9.93
N ASN A 396 14.93 -5.91 -10.75
CA ASN A 396 16.07 -6.55 -11.42
C ASN A 396 17.15 -7.06 -10.45
N ASP A 397 16.73 -7.60 -9.31
CA ASP A 397 17.63 -8.21 -8.33
C ASP A 397 18.42 -9.40 -8.92
N ASP A 398 19.72 -9.43 -8.64
CA ASP A 398 20.68 -10.44 -9.09
C ASP A 398 20.54 -11.77 -8.32
N GLY A 399 20.14 -11.70 -7.05
CA GLY A 399 19.80 -12.88 -6.23
C GLY A 399 18.57 -13.62 -6.75
N VAL A 400 17.50 -12.90 -7.09
CA VAL A 400 16.31 -13.49 -7.74
C VAL A 400 16.67 -14.09 -9.10
N THR A 401 17.53 -13.42 -9.87
CA THR A 401 17.99 -13.93 -11.17
C THR A 401 18.82 -15.21 -11.02
N ALA A 402 19.67 -15.29 -10.00
CA ALA A 402 20.42 -16.51 -9.66
C ALA A 402 19.49 -17.67 -9.28
N LEU A 403 18.46 -17.41 -8.47
CA LEU A 403 17.45 -18.41 -8.14
C LEU A 403 16.73 -18.91 -9.41
N TYR A 404 16.28 -18.00 -10.28
CA TYR A 404 15.66 -18.35 -11.56
C TYR A 404 16.58 -19.25 -12.39
N GLN A 405 17.86 -18.89 -12.51
CA GLN A 405 18.85 -19.66 -13.28
C GLN A 405 19.19 -21.02 -12.68
N ALA A 406 18.91 -21.24 -11.39
CA ALA A 406 19.03 -22.55 -10.77
C ALA A 406 17.76 -23.40 -10.97
N ILE A 407 16.58 -22.79 -10.91
CA ILE A 407 15.29 -23.47 -11.12
C ILE A 407 15.11 -23.85 -12.60
N PHE A 408 15.51 -22.98 -13.52
CA PHE A 408 15.23 -23.15 -14.95
C PHE A 408 15.79 -24.47 -15.54
N PRO A 409 17.06 -24.86 -15.32
CA PRO A 409 17.58 -26.15 -15.77
C PRO A 409 16.83 -27.34 -15.16
N ALA A 410 16.50 -27.28 -13.86
CA ALA A 410 15.72 -28.34 -13.21
C ALA A 410 14.32 -28.49 -13.84
N LEU A 411 13.69 -27.39 -14.24
CA LEU A 411 12.42 -27.45 -14.98
C LEU A 411 12.57 -28.05 -16.38
N LEU A 412 13.69 -27.81 -17.07
CA LEU A 412 13.98 -28.46 -18.36
C LEU A 412 14.07 -29.98 -18.19
N GLU A 413 14.72 -30.46 -17.13
CA GLU A 413 14.80 -31.89 -16.80
C GLU A 413 13.43 -32.50 -16.50
N LYS A 414 12.50 -31.71 -15.94
CA LYS A 414 11.10 -32.10 -15.75
C LYS A 414 10.22 -31.95 -17.01
N GLY A 415 10.82 -31.59 -18.14
CA GLY A 415 10.15 -31.54 -19.45
C GLY A 415 9.64 -30.17 -19.89
N LEU A 416 10.05 -29.08 -19.24
CA LEU A 416 9.80 -27.72 -19.75
C LEU A 416 10.43 -27.57 -21.15
N LYS A 417 9.65 -27.13 -22.12
CA LYS A 417 10.14 -26.82 -23.47
C LYS A 417 10.46 -25.33 -23.56
N ALA A 418 11.74 -24.98 -23.43
CA ALA A 418 12.19 -23.60 -23.52
C ALA A 418 13.44 -23.46 -24.39
N LYS A 419 13.75 -22.22 -24.82
CA LYS A 419 14.97 -21.90 -25.57
C LYS A 419 16.12 -21.61 -24.59
N PRO A 420 17.38 -21.62 -25.06
CA PRO A 420 18.49 -21.09 -24.27
C PRO A 420 18.17 -19.69 -23.74
N GLY A 421 18.45 -19.45 -22.47
CA GLY A 421 18.13 -18.20 -21.80
C GLY A 421 18.88 -17.00 -22.39
N LYS A 422 18.24 -15.83 -22.30
CA LYS A 422 18.76 -14.53 -22.76
C LYS A 422 19.21 -13.63 -21.62
N LEU A 423 18.79 -13.91 -20.39
CA LEU A 423 19.19 -13.12 -19.24
C LEU A 423 20.70 -13.26 -18.97
N PRO A 424 21.38 -12.18 -18.53
CA PRO A 424 22.77 -12.25 -18.11
C PRO A 424 22.96 -13.31 -17.01
N LEU A 425 24.00 -14.13 -17.14
CA LEU A 425 24.34 -15.13 -16.12
C LEU A 425 24.71 -14.43 -14.81
N SER A 426 24.04 -14.83 -13.73
CA SER A 426 24.34 -14.37 -12.38
C SER A 426 25.48 -15.20 -11.80
N THR A 427 26.49 -14.55 -11.26
CA THR A 427 27.64 -15.20 -10.61
C THR A 427 27.49 -15.26 -9.08
N THR A 428 26.39 -14.75 -8.54
CA THR A 428 26.10 -14.72 -7.10
C THR A 428 25.01 -15.72 -6.74
N LYS A 429 24.93 -16.10 -5.46
CA LYS A 429 23.79 -16.82 -4.86
C LYS A 429 23.03 -15.98 -3.82
N ALA A 430 23.43 -14.73 -3.62
CA ALA A 430 22.77 -13.81 -2.71
C ALA A 430 22.67 -12.44 -3.38
N SER A 431 21.55 -11.74 -3.18
CA SER A 431 21.36 -10.38 -3.65
C SER A 431 22.53 -9.50 -3.23
N SER A 432 23.11 -8.78 -4.19
CA SER A 432 24.15 -7.78 -3.89
C SER A 432 23.59 -6.71 -2.96
N GLN A 433 24.38 -6.25 -1.98
CA GLN A 433 23.91 -5.16 -1.12
C GLN A 433 23.75 -3.87 -1.92
N GLY A 434 22.51 -3.39 -2.01
CA GLY A 434 22.19 -2.08 -2.54
C GLY A 434 22.47 -0.96 -1.53
N ARG A 435 22.43 0.30 -2.00
CA ARG A 435 22.52 1.46 -1.11
C ARG A 435 21.18 1.63 -0.36
N ALA A 436 21.15 1.31 0.92
CA ALA A 436 19.98 1.56 1.78
C ALA A 436 19.66 3.07 1.81
N ILE A 437 18.37 3.42 1.71
CA ILE A 437 17.91 4.83 1.80
C ILE A 437 18.19 5.35 3.22
N VAL A 438 17.84 4.55 4.24
CA VAL A 438 18.17 4.82 5.64
C VAL A 438 19.10 3.70 6.10
N PRO A 439 20.34 4.01 6.49
CA PRO A 439 21.27 2.98 6.91
C PRO A 439 20.87 2.38 8.28
N PRO A 440 21.21 1.10 8.56
CA PRO A 440 20.76 0.40 9.76
C PRO A 440 21.07 1.13 11.08
N GLU A 441 22.20 1.82 11.17
CA GLU A 441 22.61 2.62 12.33
C GLU A 441 21.71 3.83 12.61
N ARG A 442 20.91 4.28 11.62
CA ARG A 442 19.98 5.40 11.75
C ARG A 442 18.52 4.96 11.81
N ILE A 443 18.20 3.66 11.91
CA ILE A 443 16.82 3.16 11.86
C ILE A 443 15.91 3.75 12.96
N ARG A 444 16.50 4.23 14.08
CA ARG A 444 15.79 4.82 15.22
C ARG A 444 15.71 6.35 15.22
N TYR A 445 16.04 7.01 14.10
CA TYR A 445 16.07 8.48 14.01
C TYR A 445 14.77 9.18 14.48
N LEU A 446 13.58 8.61 14.23
CA LEU A 446 12.33 9.18 14.72
C LEU A 446 12.19 9.11 16.26
N ALA A 447 12.74 8.06 16.88
CA ALA A 447 12.81 7.96 18.34
C ALA A 447 13.80 9.00 18.91
N GLU A 448 14.96 9.18 18.27
CA GLU A 448 15.94 10.22 18.63
C GLU A 448 15.33 11.63 18.53
N ILE A 449 14.54 11.90 17.48
CA ILE A 449 13.81 13.18 17.33
C ILE A 449 12.79 13.35 18.46
N ALA A 450 11.99 12.32 18.76
CA ALA A 450 10.99 12.38 19.84
C ALA A 450 11.64 12.57 21.22
N GLU A 451 12.76 11.90 21.49
CA GLU A 451 13.55 12.07 22.70
C GLU A 451 14.15 13.48 22.78
N SER A 452 14.65 14.02 21.67
CA SER A 452 15.18 15.39 21.61
C SER A 452 14.12 16.43 21.95
N VAL A 453 12.92 16.33 21.38
CA VAL A 453 11.81 17.26 21.66
C VAL A 453 11.33 17.15 23.12
N ARG A 454 11.15 15.93 23.64
CA ARG A 454 10.78 15.72 25.05
C ARG A 454 11.87 16.21 26.00
N GLY A 455 13.14 15.99 25.66
CA GLY A 455 14.30 16.49 26.38
C GLY A 455 14.30 18.02 26.44
N TYR A 456 13.99 18.68 25.32
CA TYR A 456 13.85 20.14 25.27
C TYR A 456 12.73 20.65 26.19
N HIS A 457 11.55 20.03 26.19
CA HIS A 457 10.47 20.41 27.10
C HIS A 457 10.81 20.20 28.58
N LYS A 458 11.48 19.09 28.93
CA LYS A 458 11.97 18.89 30.31
C LYS A 458 12.96 19.98 30.71
N HIS A 459 13.85 20.36 29.80
CA HIS A 459 14.79 21.44 30.00
C HIS A 459 14.09 22.78 30.21
N ILE A 460 13.04 23.10 29.43
CA ILE A 460 12.21 24.30 29.64
C ILE A 460 11.63 24.33 31.05
N GLU A 461 10.96 23.27 31.49
CA GLU A 461 10.34 23.25 32.83
C GLU A 461 11.37 23.39 33.95
N GLN A 462 12.54 22.76 33.80
CA GLN A 462 13.64 22.92 34.75
C GLN A 462 14.14 24.37 34.82
N GLN A 463 14.42 24.98 33.67
CA GLN A 463 14.95 26.35 33.60
C GLN A 463 13.92 27.39 34.07
N ALA A 464 12.65 27.22 33.71
CA ALA A 464 11.55 28.06 34.19
C ALA A 464 11.39 27.99 35.71
N ARG A 465 11.48 26.79 36.30
CA ARG A 465 11.46 26.62 37.76
C ARG A 465 12.62 27.37 38.43
N VAL A 466 13.84 27.20 37.93
CA VAL A 466 15.03 27.88 38.49
C VAL A 466 14.89 29.40 38.38
N ALA A 467 14.39 29.92 37.24
CA ALA A 467 14.16 31.35 37.05
C ALA A 467 13.15 31.92 38.07
N ARG A 468 12.05 31.20 38.31
CA ARG A 468 11.04 31.54 39.33
C ARG A 468 11.59 31.53 40.75
N GLU A 469 12.34 30.49 41.11
CA GLU A 469 13.00 30.38 42.43
C GLU A 469 13.99 31.53 42.64
N ARG A 470 14.81 31.84 41.64
CA ARG A 470 15.75 32.97 41.66
C ARG A 470 15.04 34.31 41.85
N GLN A 471 13.96 34.55 41.10
CA GLN A 471 13.17 35.79 41.23
C GLN A 471 12.52 35.89 42.62
N SER A 472 11.97 34.79 43.13
CA SER A 472 11.34 34.74 44.45
C SER A 472 12.33 35.08 45.57
N LEU A 473 13.57 34.58 45.50
CA LEU A 473 14.63 34.93 46.45
C LEU A 473 14.99 36.42 46.40
N LYS A 474 15.09 37.00 45.20
CA LYS A 474 15.34 38.45 45.02
C LYS A 474 14.21 39.30 45.61
N ILE A 475 12.96 38.92 45.38
CA ILE A 475 11.79 39.62 45.93
C ILE A 475 11.79 39.53 47.47
N ALA A 476 12.00 38.33 48.02
CA ALA A 476 12.06 38.12 49.47
C ALA A 476 13.19 38.93 50.13
N LYS A 477 14.38 38.95 49.51
CA LYS A 477 15.50 39.80 49.95
C LYS A 477 15.08 41.27 50.08
N GLY A 478 14.48 41.82 49.03
CA GLY A 478 14.01 43.21 49.02
C GLY A 478 12.96 43.52 50.09
N LEU A 479 12.06 42.58 50.39
CA LEU A 479 11.07 42.73 51.47
C LEU A 479 11.73 42.76 52.85
N PHE A 480 12.75 41.93 53.08
CA PHE A 480 13.51 41.96 54.34
C PHE A 480 14.22 43.30 54.53
N GLU A 481 14.88 43.80 53.49
CA GLU A 481 15.55 45.10 53.48
C GLU A 481 14.58 46.25 53.77
N GLN A 482 13.39 46.24 53.15
CA GLN A 482 12.33 47.24 53.39
C GLN A 482 11.80 47.21 54.83
N CYS A 483 11.77 46.03 55.46
CA CYS A 483 11.32 45.89 56.85
C CYS A 483 12.43 46.15 57.88
N GLY A 484 13.64 46.57 57.45
CA GLY A 484 14.79 46.74 58.33
C GLY A 484 15.30 45.45 58.97
N LYS A 485 14.97 44.28 58.38
CA LYS A 485 15.45 42.97 58.84
C LYS A 485 16.69 42.56 58.04
N PRO A 486 17.71 41.96 58.67
CA PRO A 486 18.93 41.55 57.96
C PRO A 486 18.64 40.42 56.95
N PRO A 487 18.93 40.60 55.65
CA PRO A 487 18.73 39.55 54.64
C PRO A 487 19.94 38.60 54.58
N ALA A 488 20.30 37.98 55.70
CA ALA A 488 21.45 37.07 55.76
C ALA A 488 21.27 35.89 54.78
N HIS A 489 22.35 35.51 54.09
CA HIS A 489 22.45 34.37 53.15
C HIS A 489 21.63 34.47 51.84
N PHE A 490 20.83 35.51 51.60
CA PHE A 490 20.06 35.63 50.35
C PHE A 490 20.94 35.75 49.10
N ASP A 491 22.04 36.50 49.16
CA ASP A 491 22.96 36.66 48.01
C ASP A 491 23.63 35.34 47.61
N GLU A 492 23.95 34.51 48.60
CA GLU A 492 24.50 33.16 48.38
C GLU A 492 23.48 32.28 47.66
N LEU A 493 22.22 32.25 48.13
CA LEU A 493 21.14 31.46 47.52
C LEU A 493 20.76 31.96 46.12
N ILE A 494 20.78 33.27 45.90
CA ILE A 494 20.53 33.87 44.58
C ILE A 494 21.64 33.48 43.60
N ASN A 495 22.90 33.56 44.00
CA ASN A 495 24.04 33.17 43.18
C ASN A 495 24.03 31.67 42.86
N TRP A 496 23.62 30.83 43.83
CA TRP A 496 23.41 29.40 43.60
C TRP A 496 22.37 29.14 42.51
N LYS A 497 21.18 29.76 42.61
CA LYS A 497 20.13 29.60 41.59
C LYS A 497 20.52 30.20 40.25
N ASP A 498 21.25 31.31 40.24
CA ASP A 498 21.78 31.86 39.01
C ASP A 498 22.77 30.89 38.34
N GLY A 499 23.57 30.15 39.10
CA GLY A 499 24.45 29.09 38.58
C GLY A 499 23.71 27.92 37.90
N GLU A 500 22.45 27.66 38.26
CA GLU A 500 21.62 26.58 37.67
C GLU A 500 20.96 26.98 36.33
N LEU A 501 20.94 28.28 35.99
CA LEU A 501 20.45 28.76 34.70
C LEU A 501 21.52 28.60 33.62
N THR A 502 21.11 28.07 32.47
CA THR A 502 21.97 28.01 31.28
C THR A 502 22.25 29.40 30.72
N PRO A 503 23.40 29.60 30.06
CA PRO A 503 23.73 30.89 29.44
C PRO A 503 22.66 31.39 28.45
N ALA A 504 22.05 30.47 27.69
CA ALA A 504 20.98 30.81 26.76
C ALA A 504 19.71 31.30 27.49
N ALA A 505 19.30 30.62 28.57
CA ALA A 505 18.15 31.02 29.38
C ALA A 505 18.37 32.38 30.06
N LYS A 506 19.57 32.63 30.61
CA LYS A 506 19.94 33.93 31.19
C LYS A 506 19.81 35.04 30.15
N LYS A 507 20.41 34.84 28.97
CA LYS A 507 20.35 35.80 27.87
C LYS A 507 18.92 36.09 27.42
N LEU A 508 18.05 35.08 27.35
CA LEU A 508 16.64 35.28 27.01
C LEU A 508 15.92 36.21 28.02
N LEU A 509 16.14 35.98 29.32
CA LEU A 509 15.56 36.84 30.36
C LEU A 509 16.14 38.25 30.36
N GLU A 510 17.46 38.39 30.18
CA GLU A 510 18.14 39.69 30.08
C GLU A 510 17.68 40.51 28.88
N GLN A 511 17.43 39.86 27.74
CA GLN A 511 16.96 40.52 26.51
C GLN A 511 15.46 40.79 26.50
N TRP A 512 14.69 40.19 27.41
CA TRP A 512 13.24 40.29 27.40
C TRP A 512 12.70 41.72 27.59
N PRO A 513 13.22 42.55 28.52
CA PRO A 513 12.82 43.95 28.63
C PRO A 513 13.08 44.75 27.35
N THR A 514 14.24 44.56 26.72
CA THR A 514 14.59 45.20 25.44
C THR A 514 13.64 44.77 24.33
N THR A 515 13.31 43.48 24.27
CA THR A 515 12.34 42.94 23.31
C THR A 515 10.96 43.56 23.53
N LYS A 516 10.49 43.64 24.80
CA LYS A 516 9.23 44.30 25.14
C LYS A 516 9.19 45.75 24.68
N ALA A 517 10.29 46.50 24.87
CA ALA A 517 10.39 47.89 24.41
C ALA A 517 10.34 48.00 22.88
N LEU A 518 11.09 47.15 22.17
CA LEU A 518 11.11 47.14 20.69
C LEU A 518 9.72 46.87 20.09
N TYR A 519 8.95 45.94 20.66
CA TYR A 519 7.60 45.61 20.19
C TYR A 519 6.49 46.53 20.74
N ALA A 520 6.82 47.42 21.69
CA ALA A 520 5.92 48.46 22.18
C ALA A 520 5.98 49.74 21.32
N ALA A 521 7.03 49.90 20.51
CA ALA A 521 7.19 51.02 19.59
C ALA A 521 6.22 50.95 18.40
N ASP A 522 6.13 52.04 17.65
CA ASP A 522 5.26 52.14 16.46
C ASP A 522 5.90 51.52 15.22
N GLU A 523 7.23 51.50 15.18
CA GLU A 523 8.03 50.92 14.11
C GLU A 523 9.09 49.97 14.69
N TYR A 524 9.36 48.90 13.95
CA TYR A 524 10.46 47.98 14.20
C TYR A 524 11.55 48.23 13.16
N VAL A 525 12.71 48.68 13.63
CA VAL A 525 13.84 49.06 12.77
C VAL A 525 14.93 48.00 12.85
N VAL A 526 15.25 47.37 11.72
CA VAL A 526 16.37 46.42 11.61
C VAL A 526 17.37 46.94 10.59
N LYS A 527 18.63 47.09 11.02
CA LYS A 527 19.72 47.37 10.10
C LYS A 527 20.32 46.06 9.58
N ILE A 528 20.16 45.79 8.29
CA ILE A 528 20.77 44.66 7.60
C ILE A 528 21.83 45.21 6.64
N ARG A 529 23.10 45.05 7.01
CA ARG A 529 24.25 45.66 6.32
C ARG A 529 24.08 47.19 6.27
N ASP A 530 24.03 47.78 5.08
CA ASP A 530 23.88 49.23 4.86
C ASP A 530 22.41 49.67 4.68
N LYS A 531 21.45 48.74 4.76
CA LYS A 531 20.03 49.04 4.58
C LYS A 531 19.27 48.98 5.90
N GLU A 532 18.54 50.03 6.18
CA GLU A 532 17.59 50.11 7.28
C GLU A 532 16.21 49.65 6.79
N ILE A 533 15.66 48.62 7.40
CA ILE A 533 14.31 48.12 7.13
C ILE A 533 13.44 48.54 8.29
N ARG A 534 12.43 49.36 8.00
CA ARG A 534 11.42 49.80 8.98
C ARG A 534 10.12 49.05 8.72
N THR A 535 9.57 48.44 9.75
CA THR A 535 8.27 47.75 9.68
C THR A 535 7.31 48.41 10.65
N GLN A 536 6.18 48.91 10.15
CA GLN A 536 5.12 49.45 11.01
C GLN A 536 4.58 48.34 11.92
N LEU A 537 4.53 48.55 13.23
CA LEU A 537 4.10 47.55 14.21
C LEU A 537 2.62 47.66 14.56
N THR A 538 1.95 48.73 14.16
CA THR A 538 0.56 49.00 14.54
C THR A 538 -0.32 49.35 13.35
N SER A 539 -1.59 49.00 13.45
CA SER A 539 -2.66 49.39 12.53
C SER A 539 -3.80 50.02 13.32
N GLN A 540 -4.44 51.06 12.78
CA GLN A 540 -5.55 51.72 13.46
C GLN A 540 -6.89 51.18 12.94
N SER A 541 -7.78 50.80 13.85
CA SER A 541 -9.15 50.40 13.50
C SER A 541 -10.01 51.60 13.12
N LEU A 542 -11.18 51.36 12.54
CA LEU A 542 -12.18 52.40 12.26
C LEU A 542 -12.66 53.13 13.53
N SER A 543 -12.62 52.47 14.70
CA SER A 543 -12.94 53.06 16.01
C SER A 543 -11.78 53.86 16.62
N GLY A 544 -10.65 53.98 15.91
CA GLY A 544 -9.46 54.68 16.39
C GLY A 544 -8.53 53.85 17.28
N SER A 545 -8.84 52.58 17.54
CA SER A 545 -8.05 51.71 18.40
C SER A 545 -6.76 51.25 17.71
N LYS A 546 -5.64 51.30 18.43
CA LYS A 546 -4.32 50.87 17.93
C LYS A 546 -4.14 49.36 18.13
N ILE A 547 -4.06 48.61 17.03
CA ILE A 547 -3.89 47.15 17.02
C ILE A 547 -2.44 46.81 16.68
N ARG A 548 -1.74 46.15 17.61
CA ARG A 548 -0.35 45.69 17.41
C ARG A 548 -0.32 44.45 16.51
N LYS A 549 0.67 44.39 15.60
CA LYS A 549 0.95 43.22 14.76
C LYS A 549 1.36 41.99 15.59
N VAL A 550 2.11 42.21 16.68
CA VAL A 550 2.51 41.16 17.63
C VAL A 550 2.20 41.65 19.05
N ALA A 551 1.39 40.89 19.79
CA ALA A 551 1.08 41.17 21.18
C ALA A 551 1.96 40.31 22.09
N LEU A 552 2.68 40.96 23.02
CA LEU A 552 3.53 40.28 23.98
C LEU A 552 2.77 40.02 25.30
N PRO A 553 3.07 38.91 26.01
CA PRO A 553 2.47 38.65 27.30
C PRO A 553 2.94 39.67 28.35
N ALA A 554 2.06 39.96 29.32
CA ALA A 554 2.32 40.84 30.44
C ALA A 554 2.74 40.06 31.70
N PHE A 555 3.47 38.96 31.54
CA PHE A 555 3.93 38.15 32.68
C PHE A 555 4.94 38.93 33.52
N GLU A 556 4.74 38.87 34.84
CA GLU A 556 5.67 39.40 35.84
C GLU A 556 6.61 38.32 36.38
N ASP A 557 6.21 37.05 36.33
CA ASP A 557 7.05 35.90 36.72
C ASP A 557 8.13 35.63 35.66
N ASP A 558 9.38 35.60 36.09
CA ASP A 558 10.54 35.22 35.27
C ASP A 558 10.39 33.78 34.78
N GLY A 559 9.77 32.90 35.57
CA GLY A 559 9.48 31.52 35.18
C GLY A 559 8.55 31.43 33.97
N GLU A 560 7.39 32.09 34.03
CA GLU A 560 6.44 32.15 32.90
C GLU A 560 7.03 32.89 31.68
N SER A 561 7.80 33.96 31.90
CA SER A 561 8.47 34.68 30.80
C SER A 561 9.48 33.79 30.07
N LEU A 562 10.34 33.08 30.82
CA LEU A 562 11.33 32.17 30.22
C LEU A 562 10.66 30.98 29.54
N LYS A 563 9.61 30.43 30.17
CA LYS A 563 8.81 29.35 29.59
C LYS A 563 8.22 29.76 28.24
N PHE A 564 7.61 30.95 28.17
CA PHE A 564 7.10 31.51 26.91
C PHE A 564 8.22 31.69 25.87
N LEU A 565 9.34 32.30 26.24
CA LEU A 565 10.46 32.57 25.33
C LEU A 565 11.10 31.31 24.76
N MET A 566 11.17 30.23 25.53
CA MET A 566 11.73 28.96 25.05
C MET A 566 10.72 28.10 24.30
N LYS A 567 9.42 28.19 24.64
CA LYS A 567 8.41 27.30 24.06
C LYS A 567 7.72 27.88 22.82
N GLU A 568 7.44 29.18 22.83
CA GLU A 568 6.51 29.80 21.88
C GLU A 568 7.11 31.04 21.20
N ASN A 569 7.84 31.86 21.96
CA ASN A 569 8.55 33.07 21.55
C ASN A 569 7.77 34.01 20.61
N VAL A 570 8.39 35.12 20.21
CA VAL A 570 7.87 35.98 19.14
C VAL A 570 8.12 35.34 17.77
N PRO A 571 7.29 35.62 16.75
CA PRO A 571 7.57 35.19 15.38
C PRO A 571 8.99 35.58 14.94
N GLY A 572 9.63 34.73 14.15
CA GLY A 572 11.01 34.93 13.69
C GLY A 572 12.09 34.65 14.74
N SER A 573 11.71 34.15 15.92
CA SER A 573 12.65 33.72 16.97
C SER A 573 12.42 32.27 17.35
N PHE A 574 13.51 31.53 17.64
CA PHE A 574 13.44 30.12 18.03
C PHE A 574 12.50 29.92 19.25
N PRO A 575 11.63 28.88 19.25
CA PRO A 575 11.54 27.77 18.30
C PRO A 575 10.62 28.01 17.10
N PHE A 576 10.30 29.27 16.81
CA PHE A 576 9.51 29.71 15.65
C PHE A 576 8.05 29.25 15.68
N THR A 577 7.51 28.93 16.86
CA THR A 577 6.14 28.44 17.04
C THR A 577 5.10 29.40 16.48
N ALA A 578 5.30 30.71 16.70
CA ALA A 578 4.40 31.75 16.20
C ALA A 578 4.68 32.17 14.73
N GLY A 579 5.66 31.55 14.07
CA GLY A 579 6.05 31.81 12.68
C GLY A 579 7.56 31.91 12.49
N VAL A 580 8.03 31.50 11.31
CA VAL A 580 9.46 31.52 10.95
C VAL A 580 10.00 32.90 10.59
N PHE A 581 9.12 33.88 10.36
CA PHE A 581 9.47 35.26 10.06
C PHE A 581 8.94 36.20 11.15
N ALA A 582 9.64 37.30 11.39
CA ALA A 582 9.25 38.30 12.39
C ALA A 582 7.87 38.93 12.10
N PHE A 583 7.61 39.21 10.81
CA PHE A 583 6.34 39.76 10.34
C PHE A 583 5.94 39.11 9.01
N LYS A 584 4.64 39.13 8.70
CA LYS A 584 4.14 38.76 7.38
C LYS A 584 4.68 39.75 6.34
N ARG A 585 4.89 39.30 5.09
CA ARG A 585 5.31 40.18 4.00
C ARG A 585 4.24 41.23 3.73
N GLU A 586 4.67 42.47 3.51
CA GLU A 586 3.80 43.54 3.03
C GLU A 586 3.72 43.45 1.50
N GLY A 587 2.52 43.39 0.93
CA GLY A 587 2.29 43.36 -0.52
C GLY A 587 2.30 41.98 -1.20
N GLU A 588 2.65 40.90 -0.51
CA GLU A 588 2.55 39.53 -1.03
C GLU A 588 1.68 38.67 -0.10
N ASP A 589 0.40 38.56 -0.45
CA ASP A 589 -0.52 37.65 0.22
C ASP A 589 -0.06 36.20 0.01
N PRO A 590 -0.11 35.31 1.03
CA PRO A 590 0.22 33.89 0.87
C PRO A 590 -0.69 33.15 -0.12
N THR A 591 -1.80 33.75 -0.55
CA THR A 591 -2.74 33.21 -1.54
C THR A 591 -1.99 32.61 -2.73
N ARG A 592 -2.22 31.31 -2.95
CA ARG A 592 -1.66 30.53 -4.04
C ARG A 592 -2.82 29.92 -4.80
N MET A 593 -2.88 30.20 -6.10
CA MET A 593 -4.08 29.92 -6.89
C MET A 593 -3.96 28.56 -7.56
N PHE A 594 -4.76 27.62 -7.06
CA PHE A 594 -4.88 26.27 -7.61
C PHE A 594 -5.70 26.29 -8.89
N ALA A 595 -5.12 25.85 -10.00
CA ALA A 595 -5.81 25.71 -11.27
C ALA A 595 -5.24 24.56 -12.11
N GLY A 596 -6.13 23.90 -12.83
CA GLY A 596 -5.83 22.84 -13.77
C GLY A 596 -7.14 22.26 -14.27
N GLU A 597 -7.47 22.53 -15.53
CA GLU A 597 -8.66 21.99 -16.17
C GLU A 597 -8.47 21.96 -17.69
N GLY A 598 -8.83 20.84 -18.32
CA GLY A 598 -8.73 20.65 -19.76
C GLY A 598 -7.29 20.67 -20.26
N ASP A 599 -7.07 21.38 -21.37
CA ASP A 599 -5.76 21.52 -21.99
C ASP A 599 -4.90 22.63 -21.35
N ALA A 600 -3.63 22.69 -21.76
CA ALA A 600 -2.69 23.73 -21.36
C ALA A 600 -3.23 25.15 -21.63
N PHE A 601 -3.98 25.34 -22.72
CA PHE A 601 -4.53 26.63 -23.11
C PHE A 601 -5.61 27.12 -22.16
N ARG A 602 -6.55 26.26 -21.75
CA ARG A 602 -7.61 26.60 -20.79
C ARG A 602 -7.04 26.88 -19.41
N THR A 603 -6.11 26.05 -18.95
CA THR A 603 -5.44 26.26 -17.66
C THR A 603 -4.64 27.57 -17.66
N LYS A 604 -3.95 27.91 -18.75
CA LYS A 604 -3.30 29.22 -18.93
C LYS A 604 -4.28 30.38 -18.84
N ARG A 605 -5.47 30.28 -19.46
CA ARG A 605 -6.51 31.31 -19.33
C ARG A 605 -6.98 31.47 -17.89
N ARG A 606 -7.15 30.36 -17.16
CA ARG A 606 -7.51 30.40 -15.73
C ARG A 606 -6.44 31.10 -14.91
N PHE A 607 -5.16 30.74 -15.08
CA PHE A 607 -4.06 31.37 -14.37
C PHE A 607 -4.05 32.89 -14.55
N LYS A 608 -4.19 33.37 -15.80
CA LYS A 608 -4.25 34.81 -16.08
C LYS A 608 -5.38 35.52 -15.35
N ARG A 609 -6.57 34.90 -15.28
CA ARG A 609 -7.73 35.47 -14.59
C ARG A 609 -7.57 35.51 -13.09
N VAL A 610 -7.08 34.41 -12.49
CA VAL A 610 -6.95 34.36 -11.02
C VAL A 610 -5.83 35.30 -10.55
N SER A 611 -4.75 35.45 -11.31
CA SER A 611 -3.63 36.32 -10.97
C SER A 611 -3.82 37.79 -11.40
N GLU A 612 -4.99 38.15 -11.94
CA GLU A 612 -5.24 39.49 -12.45
C GLU A 612 -5.22 40.53 -11.32
N GLY A 613 -4.52 41.64 -11.54
CA GLY A 613 -4.37 42.71 -10.54
C GLY A 613 -3.47 42.39 -9.34
N MET A 614 -2.90 41.18 -9.26
CA MET A 614 -2.00 40.80 -8.18
C MET A 614 -0.55 41.14 -8.52
N PRO A 615 0.21 41.82 -7.62
CA PRO A 615 1.61 42.17 -7.87
C PRO A 615 2.55 40.96 -7.88
N ALA A 616 2.14 39.84 -7.27
CA ALA A 616 2.90 38.59 -7.23
C ALA A 616 2.09 37.43 -7.84
N HIS A 617 2.68 36.72 -8.80
CA HIS A 617 2.02 35.60 -9.49
C HIS A 617 2.43 34.26 -8.86
N ARG A 618 1.64 33.80 -7.87
CA ARG A 618 1.85 32.54 -7.15
C ARG A 618 0.93 31.44 -7.68
N LEU A 619 1.33 30.82 -8.79
CA LEU A 619 0.55 29.79 -9.46
C LEU A 619 0.72 28.41 -8.80
N SER A 620 -0.32 27.59 -8.85
CA SER A 620 -0.29 26.19 -8.45
C SER A 620 -1.04 25.34 -9.47
N THR A 621 -0.30 24.46 -10.13
CA THR A 621 -0.84 23.61 -11.19
C THR A 621 -1.40 22.32 -10.64
N ALA A 622 -2.59 21.94 -11.09
CA ALA A 622 -3.19 20.64 -10.88
C ALA A 622 -3.15 19.84 -12.18
N PHE A 623 -2.53 18.67 -12.18
CA PHE A 623 -2.45 17.81 -13.37
C PHE A 623 -3.61 16.82 -13.41
N ASP A 624 -4.04 16.44 -14.62
CA ASP A 624 -5.03 15.38 -14.78
C ASP A 624 -4.45 14.02 -14.34
N SER A 625 -5.33 13.05 -14.11
CA SER A 625 -4.90 11.75 -13.62
C SER A 625 -3.99 11.02 -14.61
N VAL A 626 -4.14 11.26 -15.91
CA VAL A 626 -3.27 10.67 -16.96
C VAL A 626 -1.82 11.14 -16.79
N THR A 627 -1.63 12.46 -16.67
CA THR A 627 -0.32 13.10 -16.46
C THR A 627 0.28 12.71 -15.10
N LEU A 628 -0.53 12.66 -14.03
CA LEU A 628 -0.07 12.29 -12.69
C LEU A 628 0.55 10.88 -12.62
N TYR A 629 0.13 9.98 -13.51
CA TYR A 629 0.65 8.62 -13.62
C TYR A 629 1.73 8.49 -14.71
N GLY A 630 2.22 9.60 -15.27
CA GLY A 630 3.28 9.61 -16.28
C GLY A 630 2.90 8.91 -17.58
N CYS A 631 1.61 8.90 -17.92
CA CYS A 631 1.09 8.29 -19.14
C CYS A 631 0.79 9.35 -20.19
N ASP A 632 0.90 8.96 -21.46
CA ASP A 632 0.42 9.78 -22.57
C ASP A 632 -1.11 9.63 -22.73
N PRO A 633 -1.81 10.66 -23.26
CA PRO A 633 -3.20 10.55 -23.68
C PRO A 633 -3.40 9.45 -24.73
N ASP A 634 -4.46 8.66 -24.60
CA ASP A 634 -4.75 7.50 -25.47
C ASP A 634 -6.25 7.43 -25.81
N PRO A 635 -6.63 7.00 -27.04
CA PRO A 635 -8.03 6.84 -27.43
C PRO A 635 -8.79 5.74 -26.67
N ARG A 636 -8.10 4.85 -25.94
CA ARG A 636 -8.74 3.82 -25.12
C ARG A 636 -9.70 4.47 -24.12
N PRO A 637 -10.98 4.03 -24.03
CA PRO A 637 -12.01 4.78 -23.30
C PRO A 637 -11.69 5.06 -21.82
N ASP A 638 -11.01 4.13 -21.15
CA ASP A 638 -10.62 4.26 -19.74
C ASP A 638 -9.49 5.27 -19.49
N ILE A 639 -8.74 5.66 -20.54
CA ILE A 639 -7.79 6.78 -20.55
C ILE A 639 -8.48 8.03 -21.09
N TYR A 640 -9.15 7.93 -22.24
CA TYR A 640 -9.74 9.05 -22.96
C TYR A 640 -10.70 9.87 -22.09
N GLY A 641 -11.60 9.19 -21.37
CA GLY A 641 -12.56 9.85 -20.46
C GLY A 641 -11.91 10.58 -19.27
N LYS A 642 -10.60 10.46 -19.07
CA LYS A 642 -9.86 11.10 -17.97
C LYS A 642 -8.96 12.25 -18.42
N ILE A 643 -8.74 12.41 -19.72
CA ILE A 643 -7.86 13.45 -20.28
C ILE A 643 -8.44 14.84 -19.95
N GLY A 644 -7.65 15.67 -19.27
CA GLY A 644 -8.04 17.03 -18.89
C GLY A 644 -9.14 17.13 -17.83
N ASN A 645 -9.56 15.99 -17.25
CA ASN A 645 -10.50 15.95 -16.14
C ASN A 645 -9.76 16.04 -14.82
N SER A 646 -10.32 16.78 -13.87
CA SER A 646 -9.74 16.99 -12.53
C SER A 646 -8.34 17.65 -12.51
N GLY A 647 -7.86 18.12 -13.66
CA GLY A 647 -6.55 18.74 -13.83
C GLY A 647 -6.21 19.07 -15.29
N VAL A 648 -5.03 19.63 -15.53
CA VAL A 648 -4.51 19.93 -16.87
C VAL A 648 -3.80 18.71 -17.47
N SER A 649 -4.05 18.43 -18.76
CA SER A 649 -3.32 17.40 -19.50
C SER A 649 -2.02 17.94 -20.10
N ILE A 650 -0.88 17.37 -19.71
CA ILE A 650 0.46 17.76 -20.17
C ILE A 650 1.28 16.50 -20.46
N ALA A 651 1.55 16.23 -21.74
CA ALA A 651 2.30 15.06 -22.19
C ALA A 651 3.67 15.41 -22.79
N THR A 652 3.84 16.63 -23.29
CA THR A 652 5.05 17.08 -23.99
C THR A 652 5.51 18.44 -23.46
N LEU A 653 6.80 18.75 -23.71
CA LEU A 653 7.42 20.02 -23.35
C LEU A 653 6.79 21.22 -24.09
#